data_AF-A0A1Y6CFR9-F1
#
_entry.id   AF-A0A1Y6CFR9-F1
#
_cell.length_a   1.000
_cell.length_b   1.000
_cell.length_c   1.000
_cell.angle_alpha   90.00
_cell.angle_beta   90.00
_cell.angle_gamma   90.00
#
_symmetry.space_group_name_H-M   'P 1'
#
loop_
_entity.id
_entity.type
_entity.pdbx_description
1 polymer ?
#
loop_
_entity_poly.entity_id
_entity_poly.type
_entity_poly.pdbx_seq_one_letter_code
_entity_poly.pdbx_strand_id
1 'polypeptide(L)'
;MAYKHFLLILSTASLIGISGCDVSSGGGGGDSQEPDPVVVDFPIAYIERPIPRDEEGEFIPDNMLDLIAFKPGARLLLKDRASVPADSMVITDIAFAAQQSEEAMEDAETPAEDTPLYDVKDLSVNAEGTRLLFAMRAPEIPDADEEDQPTWNIWEYDLETEILRRIIESDTIAEEGQDIMPAYLADGSIVFSSNRQRRSRAVLLDENKPQFAALTEDGEETETFLLHVMDEFGSEIKQITFNQSHDLYPTLLEDGRIMFLRWDNYHGDKDRLSLYTANPNGSMVSLEYGFHSQMTGSNATEGVFSKPRELLDNKIQVTLRPRISEILGGGMIAIDTQNFTELNVDASGSGAAGPAQSSLVEGNISTDGSPSLAGYFSSVYPINEVDERLLVSWSPCQLFGFKLGIFVDDALQLINENGAFVNREGTPSSDPVVIEQDEVGVFPCTETAISQSNIQPAPPVYGLWLFDPLEQEQAPVVLSQQETMFTEALVIQTRPLPNFIGDPIPGIDFDAELEAENVGIVHIRSVYDVDGNDSSPNGISATADPLQTPEDQRPARFIRIVKAVSTASDDVVDFDGDAFGVARNHMKDILGYVPIEPDGSAMFKVPADVAFSFSILDGKGKRINPDGSGEPGQRHEYWMALRAGEVRECSGCHADGETETPHGRYNAEPESINMGALAAAPFANTQLRDEFGTPHITPEVGETMAQYFSRLNGPRTPSINILDYSDWTEDGSNRPKVATTDFSYGDLRTEAPTECGSEWNSLCRIVINYLDHIQPIWELARVVTDPNDTNIILADNTCTSCHARQKDGVFMIPAGTPPRQLNLTSEQIEGENYYVASYVNLFNGVLRQELLVDSEGNIVAVGNETEPEESAQFFLISQLMLNGVLQYQATDSNNSVVPVPLTNTDPEFTLVLDDAMNPIPFEAYVLDSSGQRILDPSPSGIQYVYLEVQLNISGIPQYQAVNASSELVFAAIDTADPNLTLIRDIDSNPVPYTIFDFDDQNQKQINRIATGNRSPSVLSPAGATASDQFFDVFEAGGTHEGYLNGAELKLIAEWLDIGAQYYNNQFEAPP
;
A
#
# COMPACT_ATOMS: atom_id res chain seq x y z
N MET A 1 75.75 -0.67 -6.04
CA MET A 1 77.02 -0.07 -6.52
C MET A 1 76.70 0.93 -7.62
N ALA A 2 77.36 2.09 -7.59
CA ALA A 2 77.41 3.16 -8.58
C ALA A 2 76.17 4.08 -8.74
N TYR A 3 76.22 5.15 -7.94
CA TYR A 3 75.59 6.46 -8.11
C TYR A 3 75.85 7.11 -9.48
N LYS A 4 74.91 7.95 -9.95
CA LYS A 4 75.20 9.34 -10.36
C LYS A 4 73.94 10.22 -10.32
N HIS A 5 74.17 11.50 -10.09
CA HIS A 5 73.30 12.51 -9.48
C HIS A 5 73.43 13.82 -10.27
N PHE A 6 72.48 14.75 -10.05
CA PHE A 6 72.49 16.22 -10.31
C PHE A 6 72.19 16.72 -11.74
N LEU A 7 71.50 17.85 -12.02
CA LEU A 7 70.59 18.80 -11.32
C LEU A 7 70.17 19.92 -12.33
N LEU A 8 69.06 20.65 -12.03
CA LEU A 8 68.73 22.07 -12.30
C LEU A 8 68.12 22.58 -13.65
N ILE A 9 66.88 23.12 -13.49
CA ILE A 9 66.41 24.51 -13.78
C ILE A 9 65.53 24.82 -15.03
N LEU A 10 64.32 25.32 -14.69
CA LEU A 10 63.38 26.31 -15.28
C LEU A 10 63.12 26.34 -16.81
N SER A 11 61.85 26.28 -17.20
CA SER A 11 61.05 27.48 -17.50
C SER A 11 59.58 27.17 -17.82
N THR A 12 58.70 27.97 -17.21
CA THR A 12 57.27 28.18 -17.47
C THR A 12 56.95 28.59 -18.91
N ALA A 13 55.89 28.01 -19.50
CA ALA A 13 54.96 28.70 -20.40
C ALA A 13 53.73 27.81 -20.65
N SER A 14 52.65 28.07 -19.91
CA SER A 14 51.31 27.65 -20.25
C SER A 14 50.89 28.33 -21.56
N LEU A 15 50.46 27.56 -22.55
CA LEU A 15 49.56 28.04 -23.60
C LEU A 15 48.47 26.99 -23.79
N ILE A 16 47.29 27.36 -23.32
CA ILE A 16 46.01 26.73 -23.57
C ILE A 16 45.72 26.88 -25.06
N GLY A 17 45.61 25.76 -25.77
CA GLY A 17 45.05 25.68 -27.12
C GLY A 17 43.76 24.90 -27.05
N ILE A 18 42.64 25.60 -26.98
CA ILE A 18 41.31 25.06 -27.22
C ILE A 18 41.23 24.78 -28.73
N SER A 19 41.13 23.51 -29.12
CA SER A 19 40.66 23.13 -30.45
C SER A 19 39.23 22.64 -30.32
N GLY A 20 38.27 23.51 -30.63
CA GLY A 20 36.93 23.08 -30.97
C GLY A 20 36.95 22.39 -32.32
N CYS A 21 36.41 21.18 -32.38
CA CYS A 21 36.06 20.54 -33.65
C CYS A 21 34.57 20.81 -33.90
N ASP A 22 34.36 21.79 -34.78
CA ASP A 22 33.17 21.99 -35.59
C ASP A 22 33.11 20.83 -36.60
N VAL A 23 32.03 20.03 -36.59
CA VAL A 23 31.81 18.95 -37.56
C VAL A 23 30.55 19.27 -38.35
N SER A 24 30.75 19.98 -39.46
CA SER A 24 29.76 20.17 -40.51
C SER A 24 30.37 19.88 -41.88
N SER A 25 29.72 18.96 -42.58
CA SER A 25 29.72 18.72 -44.03
C SER A 25 30.94 18.02 -44.70
N GLY A 26 30.67 16.82 -45.23
CA GLY A 26 30.87 16.55 -46.67
C GLY A 26 31.98 15.58 -47.11
N GLY A 27 31.60 14.31 -47.33
CA GLY A 27 31.81 13.66 -48.63
C GLY A 27 33.08 12.83 -48.88
N GLY A 28 32.93 11.51 -48.82
CA GLY A 28 33.33 10.58 -49.88
C GLY A 28 34.80 10.15 -49.98
N GLY A 29 35.06 8.88 -49.65
CA GLY A 29 36.26 8.18 -50.10
C GLY A 29 36.57 6.95 -49.25
N GLY A 30 36.11 5.78 -49.69
CA GLY A 30 36.45 4.51 -49.06
C GLY A 30 37.95 4.21 -49.16
N ASP A 31 38.56 3.99 -48.01
CA ASP A 31 39.65 3.04 -47.85
C ASP A 31 39.67 2.60 -46.38
N SER A 32 39.75 1.29 -46.16
CA SER A 32 39.77 0.64 -44.85
C SER A 32 40.92 1.18 -43.99
N GLN A 33 40.61 1.97 -42.96
CA GLN A 33 41.58 2.30 -41.92
C GLN A 33 41.75 1.10 -40.99
N GLU A 34 43.01 0.68 -40.79
CA GLU A 34 43.38 -0.21 -39.69
C GLU A 34 42.94 0.39 -38.34
N PRO A 35 42.51 -0.45 -37.38
CA PRO A 35 41.88 0.02 -36.15
C PRO A 35 42.85 0.87 -35.31
N ASP A 36 42.32 1.98 -34.79
CA ASP A 36 42.98 2.82 -33.81
C ASP A 36 43.16 2.03 -32.51
N PRO A 37 44.40 1.87 -31.99
CA PRO A 37 44.69 1.07 -30.80
C PRO A 37 44.10 1.63 -29.48
N VAL A 38 43.37 2.75 -29.53
CA VAL A 38 42.67 3.37 -28.39
C VAL A 38 41.14 3.14 -28.44
N VAL A 39 40.60 2.62 -29.55
CA VAL A 39 39.16 2.40 -29.69
C VAL A 39 38.78 1.02 -29.17
N VAL A 40 37.89 1.01 -28.18
CA VAL A 40 37.27 -0.18 -27.60
C VAL A 40 36.29 -0.77 -28.62
N ASP A 41 36.47 -2.06 -28.96
CA ASP A 41 35.90 -2.69 -30.17
C ASP A 41 34.88 -3.78 -29.81
N PHE A 42 33.88 -3.45 -28.98
CA PHE A 42 32.79 -4.39 -28.63
C PHE A 42 31.54 -4.16 -29.48
N PRO A 43 30.86 -5.23 -29.94
CA PRO A 43 29.53 -5.11 -30.52
C PRO A 43 28.55 -4.60 -29.47
N ILE A 44 27.57 -3.81 -29.90
CA ILE A 44 26.52 -3.28 -29.03
C ILE A 44 25.14 -3.52 -29.63
N ALA A 45 24.17 -3.78 -28.77
CA ALA A 45 22.76 -3.81 -29.13
C ALA A 45 22.02 -2.72 -28.36
N TYR A 46 21.07 -2.05 -29.00
CA TYR A 46 20.33 -0.96 -28.39
C TYR A 46 18.94 -0.80 -29.00
N ILE A 47 18.01 -0.30 -28.19
CA ILE A 47 16.65 0.01 -28.61
C ILE A 47 16.58 1.50 -28.94
N GLU A 48 16.27 1.79 -30.20
CA GLU A 48 15.95 3.13 -30.69
C GLU A 48 14.44 3.29 -30.74
N ARG A 49 13.94 4.43 -30.28
CA ARG A 49 12.50 4.72 -30.19
C ARG A 49 12.20 6.17 -30.53
N PRO A 50 11.13 6.47 -31.28
CA PRO A 50 10.57 7.81 -31.37
C PRO A 50 10.12 8.31 -29.99
N ILE A 51 10.36 9.58 -29.66
CA ILE A 51 9.86 10.15 -28.39
C ILE A 51 8.32 9.99 -28.35
N PRO A 52 7.75 9.32 -27.33
CA PRO A 52 6.30 9.10 -27.24
C PRO A 52 5.52 10.41 -27.22
N ARG A 53 4.56 10.53 -28.14
CA ARG A 53 3.66 11.68 -28.26
C ARG A 53 2.23 11.22 -28.51
N ASP A 54 1.26 12.02 -28.07
CA ASP A 54 -0.15 11.81 -28.36
C ASP A 54 -0.53 12.29 -29.77
N GLU A 55 -1.81 12.18 -30.14
CA GLU A 55 -2.32 12.57 -31.46
C GLU A 55 -2.18 14.08 -31.72
N GLU A 56 -2.16 14.89 -30.67
CA GLU A 56 -1.93 16.33 -30.69
C GLU A 56 -0.43 16.70 -30.79
N GLY A 57 0.47 15.72 -30.63
CA GLY A 57 1.91 15.89 -30.65
C GLY A 57 2.52 16.31 -29.31
N GLU A 58 1.75 16.28 -28.23
CA GLU A 58 2.22 16.54 -26.87
C GLU A 58 2.95 15.31 -26.33
N PHE A 59 3.86 15.53 -25.39
CA PHE A 59 4.67 14.47 -24.82
C PHE A 59 3.83 13.57 -23.91
N ILE A 60 3.97 12.25 -24.05
CA ILE A 60 3.32 11.28 -23.16
C ILE A 60 4.26 10.94 -22.00
N PRO A 61 3.91 11.28 -20.73
CA PRO A 61 4.67 10.88 -19.55
C PRO A 61 4.93 9.39 -19.48
N ASP A 62 6.12 9.02 -19.01
CA ASP A 62 6.48 7.63 -18.78
C ASP A 62 6.13 7.23 -17.35
N ASN A 63 5.02 6.50 -17.21
CA ASN A 63 4.60 5.87 -15.96
C ASN A 63 5.19 4.45 -15.88
N MET A 64 5.98 4.18 -14.84
CA MET A 64 6.63 2.87 -14.68
C MET A 64 5.68 1.75 -14.25
N LEU A 65 4.46 2.07 -13.80
CA LEU A 65 3.44 1.08 -13.46
C LEU A 65 2.44 0.85 -14.60
N ASP A 66 2.53 1.61 -15.70
CA ASP A 66 1.79 1.32 -16.94
C ASP A 66 2.59 0.30 -17.77
N LEU A 67 2.47 -0.96 -17.38
CA LEU A 67 3.33 -2.05 -17.86
C LEU A 67 2.96 -2.56 -19.25
N ILE A 68 1.70 -2.36 -19.66
CA ILE A 68 1.19 -2.79 -20.97
C ILE A 68 1.25 -1.69 -22.03
N ALA A 69 1.58 -0.45 -21.64
CA ALA A 69 1.75 0.71 -22.52
C ALA A 69 2.41 0.35 -23.86
N PHE A 70 1.69 0.62 -24.95
CA PHE A 70 2.19 0.42 -26.31
C PHE A 70 2.64 1.76 -26.91
N LYS A 71 3.93 1.86 -27.23
CA LYS A 71 4.57 3.09 -27.75
C LYS A 71 5.20 2.77 -29.12
N PRO A 72 4.40 2.71 -30.21
CA PRO A 72 4.81 2.14 -31.48
C PRO A 72 6.03 2.82 -32.11
N GLY A 73 6.82 2.03 -32.83
CA GLY A 73 7.95 2.50 -33.64
C GLY A 73 9.34 2.24 -33.04
N ALA A 74 9.43 1.57 -31.89
CA ALA A 74 10.72 1.16 -31.35
C ALA A 74 11.35 0.02 -32.16
N ARG A 75 12.67 0.03 -32.31
CA ARG A 75 13.43 -0.98 -33.04
C ARG A 75 14.66 -1.43 -32.25
N LEU A 76 15.01 -2.71 -32.35
CA LEU A 76 16.28 -3.22 -31.83
C LEU A 76 17.34 -3.15 -32.94
N LEU A 77 18.46 -2.49 -32.65
CA LEU A 77 19.59 -2.35 -33.55
C LEU A 77 20.83 -3.02 -32.99
N LEU A 78 21.69 -3.51 -33.89
CA LEU A 78 22.98 -4.11 -33.61
C LEU A 78 24.08 -3.35 -34.36
N LYS A 79 25.18 -3.01 -33.67
CA LYS A 79 26.43 -2.52 -34.27
C LYS A 79 27.54 -3.51 -33.97
N ASP A 80 28.41 -3.73 -34.95
CA ASP A 80 29.58 -4.62 -34.82
C ASP A 80 30.66 -4.06 -33.88
N ARG A 81 30.66 -2.74 -33.66
CA ARG A 81 31.57 -2.03 -32.75
C ARG A 81 30.92 -0.81 -32.12
N ALA A 82 31.32 -0.49 -30.90
CA ALA A 82 30.93 0.69 -30.13
C ALA A 82 31.61 1.97 -30.65
N SER A 83 31.36 2.35 -31.91
CA SER A 83 31.92 3.58 -32.50
C SER A 83 30.92 4.30 -33.42
N VAL A 84 31.03 5.63 -33.47
CA VAL A 84 30.20 6.47 -34.36
C VAL A 84 30.21 6.02 -35.83
N PRO A 85 31.36 5.74 -36.48
CA PRO A 85 31.37 5.40 -37.91
C PRO A 85 30.86 3.99 -38.23
N ALA A 86 30.56 3.15 -37.23
CA ALA A 86 30.09 1.79 -37.48
C ALA A 86 28.64 1.77 -37.98
N ASP A 87 28.35 0.89 -38.92
CA ASP A 87 26.99 0.70 -39.44
C ASP A 87 26.13 -0.04 -38.41
N SER A 88 24.84 0.29 -38.36
CA SER A 88 23.84 -0.39 -37.54
C SER A 88 22.91 -1.22 -38.42
N MET A 89 22.57 -2.42 -37.98
CA MET A 89 21.53 -3.26 -38.58
C MET A 89 20.29 -3.31 -37.69
N VAL A 90 19.10 -3.25 -38.27
CA VAL A 90 17.84 -3.44 -37.56
C VAL A 90 17.54 -4.94 -37.48
N ILE A 91 17.31 -5.44 -36.27
CA ILE A 91 17.05 -6.85 -36.00
C ILE A 91 15.56 -7.18 -36.16
N THR A 92 14.68 -6.29 -35.72
CA THR A 92 13.26 -6.59 -35.46
C THR A 92 12.32 -6.41 -36.65
N ASP A 93 12.68 -5.60 -37.66
CA ASP A 93 11.83 -5.33 -38.84
C ASP A 93 11.43 -6.63 -39.58
N ILE A 94 12.31 -7.65 -39.56
CA ILE A 94 12.07 -8.92 -40.26
C ILE A 94 10.89 -9.70 -39.68
N ALA A 95 10.52 -9.49 -38.42
CA ALA A 95 9.40 -10.19 -37.78
C ALA A 95 8.05 -9.82 -38.42
N PHE A 96 7.93 -8.60 -38.98
CA PHE A 96 6.66 -8.05 -39.49
C PHE A 96 6.72 -7.64 -40.97
N ALA A 97 7.83 -7.90 -41.66
CA ALA A 97 8.04 -7.52 -43.06
C ALA A 97 7.02 -8.12 -44.05
N ALA A 98 6.35 -9.23 -43.71
CA ALA A 98 5.36 -9.88 -44.58
C ALA A 98 3.93 -9.30 -44.49
N GLN A 99 3.65 -8.43 -43.51
CA GLN A 99 2.36 -7.75 -43.37
C GLN A 99 2.23 -6.51 -44.28
N GLN A 100 3.29 -6.14 -44.99
CA GLN A 100 3.26 -5.13 -46.06
C GLN A 100 2.59 -5.74 -47.30
N SER A 101 1.55 -5.09 -47.81
CA SER A 101 0.81 -5.57 -48.99
C SER A 101 1.71 -5.66 -50.22
N GLU A 102 1.43 -6.59 -51.15
CA GLU A 102 2.12 -6.64 -52.46
C GLU A 102 1.99 -5.33 -53.25
N GLU A 103 1.06 -4.43 -52.87
CA GLU A 103 0.84 -3.11 -53.47
C GLU A 103 1.87 -2.05 -53.03
N ALA A 104 2.51 -2.19 -51.85
CA ALA A 104 3.53 -1.27 -51.35
C ALA A 104 4.89 -1.38 -52.07
N MET A 105 5.11 -2.47 -52.81
CA MET A 105 6.40 -2.77 -53.44
C MET A 105 6.65 -2.08 -54.81
N GLU A 106 5.68 -1.36 -55.38
CA GLU A 106 5.84 -0.76 -56.73
C GLU A 106 6.39 0.69 -56.77
N ASP A 107 6.38 1.46 -55.68
CA ASP A 107 6.83 2.87 -55.67
C ASP A 107 7.92 3.17 -54.61
N ALA A 108 9.10 2.56 -54.77
CA ALA A 108 10.26 2.74 -53.89
C ALA A 108 11.05 4.06 -54.14
N GLU A 109 10.38 5.21 -54.21
CA GLU A 109 11.03 6.54 -54.22
C GLU A 109 10.58 7.47 -53.06
N THR A 110 9.71 7.01 -52.15
CA THR A 110 9.33 7.74 -50.91
C THR A 110 9.60 6.89 -49.66
N PRO A 111 10.59 7.24 -48.82
CA PRO A 111 10.77 6.60 -47.51
C PRO A 111 9.90 7.32 -46.47
N ALA A 112 8.92 6.62 -45.86
CA ALA A 112 8.46 6.81 -44.47
C ALA A 112 7.13 6.11 -44.10
N GLU A 113 6.21 5.81 -45.03
CA GLU A 113 4.83 5.39 -44.63
C GLU A 113 4.63 3.88 -44.36
N ASP A 114 5.55 2.99 -44.78
CA ASP A 114 5.34 1.53 -44.71
C ASP A 114 6.19 0.80 -43.64
N THR A 115 6.75 1.50 -42.64
CA THR A 115 7.47 0.80 -41.55
C THR A 115 6.46 0.09 -40.63
N PRO A 116 6.64 -1.21 -40.31
CA PRO A 116 5.83 -1.88 -39.31
C PRO A 116 5.89 -1.16 -37.95
N LEU A 117 4.74 -0.78 -37.40
CA LEU A 117 4.61 -0.03 -36.14
C LEU A 117 4.55 -0.96 -34.93
N TYR A 118 5.54 -1.83 -34.75
CA TYR A 118 5.68 -2.67 -33.56
C TYR A 118 6.37 -1.90 -32.43
N ASP A 119 6.43 -2.49 -31.23
CA ASP A 119 7.14 -1.91 -30.09
C ASP A 119 8.07 -2.94 -29.41
N VAL A 120 9.19 -2.46 -28.86
CA VAL A 120 10.30 -3.26 -28.30
C VAL A 120 10.80 -2.61 -27.01
N LYS A 121 11.03 -3.42 -25.97
CA LYS A 121 11.62 -2.99 -24.68
C LYS A 121 12.34 -4.15 -23.99
N ASP A 122 13.00 -3.85 -22.88
CA ASP A 122 13.55 -4.81 -21.93
C ASP A 122 14.65 -5.74 -22.48
N LEU A 123 15.71 -5.15 -23.00
CA LEU A 123 16.85 -5.82 -23.61
C LEU A 123 17.78 -6.48 -22.58
N SER A 124 18.13 -7.74 -22.84
CA SER A 124 19.06 -8.55 -22.04
C SER A 124 19.93 -9.43 -22.94
N VAL A 125 21.04 -9.94 -22.41
CA VAL A 125 22.03 -10.76 -23.13
C VAL A 125 22.48 -11.91 -22.25
N ASN A 126 22.71 -13.09 -22.82
CA ASN A 126 23.24 -14.23 -22.07
C ASN A 126 24.70 -14.01 -21.68
N ALA A 127 25.17 -14.77 -20.69
CA ALA A 127 26.55 -14.66 -20.20
C ALA A 127 27.59 -14.85 -21.31
N GLU A 128 27.33 -15.69 -22.32
CA GLU A 128 28.27 -15.91 -23.43
C GLU A 128 28.36 -14.73 -24.40
N GLY A 129 27.37 -13.83 -24.43
CA GLY A 129 27.29 -12.75 -25.41
C GLY A 129 26.89 -13.22 -26.81
N THR A 130 26.06 -14.27 -26.92
CA THR A 130 25.68 -14.90 -28.18
C THR A 130 24.18 -14.84 -28.47
N ARG A 131 23.35 -14.50 -27.49
CA ARG A 131 21.89 -14.43 -27.61
C ARG A 131 21.34 -13.21 -26.87
N LEU A 132 20.44 -12.47 -27.52
CA LEU A 132 19.72 -11.34 -26.97
C LEU A 132 18.30 -11.76 -26.59
N LEU A 133 17.79 -11.30 -25.45
CA LEU A 133 16.37 -11.37 -25.07
C LEU A 133 15.76 -9.99 -25.03
N PHE A 134 14.49 -9.89 -25.39
CA PHE A 134 13.71 -8.66 -25.26
C PHE A 134 12.22 -8.95 -25.30
N ALA A 135 11.42 -8.00 -24.84
CA ALA A 135 9.97 -8.00 -25.03
C ALA A 135 9.63 -7.24 -26.32
N MET A 136 8.75 -7.81 -27.15
CA MET A 136 8.27 -7.16 -28.37
C MET A 136 6.79 -7.46 -28.56
N ARG A 137 6.04 -6.42 -28.91
CA ARG A 137 4.60 -6.45 -29.19
C ARG A 137 4.35 -6.11 -30.65
N ALA A 138 3.47 -6.88 -31.30
CA ALA A 138 3.09 -6.65 -32.69
C ALA A 138 2.34 -5.31 -32.87
N PRO A 139 2.25 -4.78 -34.10
CA PRO A 139 1.45 -3.60 -34.37
C PRO A 139 -0.01 -3.76 -33.92
N GLU A 140 -0.62 -2.65 -33.53
CA GLU A 140 -2.05 -2.61 -33.18
C GLU A 140 -2.91 -3.10 -34.35
N ILE A 141 -3.94 -3.88 -34.05
CA ILE A 141 -4.91 -4.36 -35.04
C ILE A 141 -6.00 -3.29 -35.17
N PRO A 142 -6.18 -2.67 -36.36
CA PRO A 142 -7.21 -1.65 -36.54
C PRO A 142 -8.61 -2.21 -36.28
N ASP A 143 -9.43 -1.42 -35.57
CA ASP A 143 -10.82 -1.75 -35.24
C ASP A 143 -11.01 -3.02 -34.38
N ALA A 144 -9.95 -3.57 -33.78
CA ALA A 144 -10.04 -4.67 -32.83
C ALA A 144 -10.33 -4.16 -31.41
N ASP A 145 -11.13 -4.91 -30.67
CA ASP A 145 -11.37 -4.66 -29.25
C ASP A 145 -10.07 -4.88 -28.46
N GLU A 146 -9.96 -4.28 -27.27
CA GLU A 146 -8.73 -4.32 -26.46
C GLU A 146 -8.27 -5.75 -26.13
N GLU A 147 -9.22 -6.67 -25.90
CA GLU A 147 -8.96 -8.10 -25.66
C GLU A 147 -8.42 -8.86 -26.88
N ASP A 148 -8.65 -8.34 -28.10
CA ASP A 148 -8.17 -8.91 -29.35
C ASP A 148 -6.82 -8.30 -29.78
N GLN A 149 -6.34 -7.27 -29.06
CA GLN A 149 -5.07 -6.64 -29.36
C GLN A 149 -3.89 -7.58 -29.01
N PRO A 150 -2.78 -7.55 -29.78
CA PRO A 150 -1.61 -8.38 -29.48
C PRO A 150 -1.04 -8.12 -28.09
N THR A 151 -0.54 -9.17 -27.45
CA THR A 151 0.17 -9.08 -26.17
C THR A 151 1.68 -8.85 -26.35
N TRP A 152 2.33 -8.35 -25.31
CA TRP A 152 3.78 -8.34 -25.15
C TRP A 152 4.30 -9.77 -25.05
N ASN A 153 5.29 -10.10 -25.89
CA ASN A 153 5.85 -11.44 -25.97
C ASN A 153 7.38 -11.39 -25.82
N ILE A 154 7.98 -12.48 -25.35
CA ILE A 154 9.44 -12.61 -25.23
C ILE A 154 10.03 -13.16 -26.53
N TRP A 155 11.04 -12.48 -27.03
CA TRP A 155 11.78 -12.82 -28.24
C TRP A 155 13.26 -13.02 -27.95
N GLU A 156 13.88 -13.87 -28.76
CA GLU A 156 15.29 -14.15 -28.73
C GLU A 156 15.91 -13.90 -30.12
N TYR A 157 17.05 -13.23 -30.13
CA TYR A 157 17.90 -13.14 -31.32
C TYR A 157 19.23 -13.83 -31.07
N ASP A 158 19.52 -14.86 -31.85
CA ASP A 158 20.79 -15.58 -31.81
C ASP A 158 21.78 -14.94 -32.79
N LEU A 159 22.91 -14.44 -32.27
CA LEU A 159 23.90 -13.71 -33.05
C LEU A 159 24.75 -14.60 -33.98
N GLU A 160 24.81 -15.91 -33.71
CA GLU A 160 25.61 -16.84 -34.52
C GLU A 160 24.82 -17.32 -35.74
N THR A 161 23.55 -17.63 -35.54
CA THR A 161 22.64 -18.14 -36.57
C THR A 161 21.87 -17.02 -37.28
N GLU A 162 21.89 -15.81 -36.72
CA GLU A 162 21.13 -14.64 -37.17
C GLU A 162 19.61 -14.90 -37.20
N ILE A 163 19.12 -15.77 -36.29
CA ILE A 163 17.71 -16.14 -36.20
C ILE A 163 17.04 -15.31 -35.11
N LEU A 164 15.99 -14.58 -35.52
CA LEU A 164 15.01 -13.97 -34.62
C LEU A 164 13.83 -14.93 -34.42
N ARG A 165 13.47 -15.23 -33.17
CA ARG A 165 12.32 -16.08 -32.83
C ARG A 165 11.54 -15.56 -31.63
N ARG A 166 10.21 -15.73 -31.65
CA ARG A 166 9.39 -15.65 -30.43
C ARG A 166 9.60 -16.93 -29.63
N ILE A 167 9.87 -16.82 -28.34
CA ILE A 167 10.25 -17.97 -27.51
C ILE A 167 9.04 -18.88 -27.28
N ILE A 168 7.90 -18.30 -26.93
CA ILE A 168 6.64 -19.04 -26.84
C ILE A 168 6.07 -19.15 -28.26
N GLU A 169 6.29 -20.29 -28.92
CA GLU A 169 5.91 -20.46 -30.33
C GLU A 169 4.40 -20.44 -30.55
N SER A 170 3.62 -21.04 -29.63
CA SER A 170 2.16 -21.17 -29.78
C SER A 170 1.46 -19.84 -29.53
N ASP A 171 0.73 -19.32 -30.51
CA ASP A 171 -0.10 -18.10 -30.37
C ASP A 171 -1.04 -18.19 -29.17
N THR A 172 -1.75 -19.31 -29.01
CA THR A 172 -2.67 -19.50 -27.88
C THR A 172 -1.97 -19.38 -26.53
N ILE A 173 -0.77 -19.94 -26.37
CA ILE A 173 -0.02 -19.87 -25.11
C ILE A 173 0.58 -18.48 -24.93
N ALA A 174 1.11 -17.89 -26.01
CA ALA A 174 1.67 -16.53 -26.04
C ALA A 174 0.63 -15.51 -25.53
N GLU A 175 -0.56 -15.48 -26.15
CA GLU A 175 -1.61 -14.51 -25.84
C GLU A 175 -2.34 -14.75 -24.49
N GLU A 176 -1.96 -15.76 -23.69
CA GLU A 176 -2.50 -15.94 -22.34
C GLU A 176 -2.00 -14.90 -21.32
N GLY A 177 -1.03 -14.05 -21.68
CA GLY A 177 -0.58 -12.95 -20.82
C GLY A 177 0.44 -12.04 -21.48
N GLN A 178 0.72 -10.93 -20.80
CA GLN A 178 1.66 -9.89 -21.17
C GLN A 178 3.02 -10.21 -20.57
N ASP A 179 3.99 -10.63 -21.37
CA ASP A 179 5.31 -11.04 -20.91
C ASP A 179 6.37 -10.00 -21.18
N ILE A 180 6.96 -9.46 -20.12
CA ILE A 180 7.91 -8.34 -20.17
C ILE A 180 9.13 -8.57 -19.27
N MET A 181 10.14 -7.71 -19.41
CA MET A 181 11.33 -7.70 -18.55
C MET A 181 12.10 -9.05 -18.48
N PRO A 182 12.43 -9.71 -19.61
CA PRO A 182 13.10 -11.00 -19.59
C PRO A 182 14.60 -10.90 -19.23
N ALA A 183 15.10 -11.88 -18.49
CA ALA A 183 16.52 -12.05 -18.21
C ALA A 183 16.91 -13.53 -18.21
N TYR A 184 18.15 -13.83 -18.62
CA TYR A 184 18.71 -15.17 -18.51
C TYR A 184 19.09 -15.51 -17.06
N LEU A 185 18.86 -16.75 -16.68
CA LEU A 185 19.37 -17.39 -15.48
C LEU A 185 20.67 -18.16 -15.77
N ALA A 186 21.39 -18.56 -14.71
CA ALA A 186 22.71 -19.19 -14.83
C ALA A 186 22.73 -20.52 -15.60
N ASP A 187 21.58 -21.22 -15.69
CA ASP A 187 21.41 -22.46 -16.44
C ASP A 187 20.84 -22.27 -17.86
N GLY A 188 20.63 -21.02 -18.28
CA GLY A 188 20.03 -20.65 -19.56
C GLY A 188 18.50 -20.59 -19.58
N SER A 189 17.83 -20.94 -18.47
CA SER A 189 16.40 -20.64 -18.31
C SER A 189 16.15 -19.13 -18.26
N ILE A 190 14.89 -18.71 -18.38
CA ILE A 190 14.51 -17.30 -18.53
C ILE A 190 13.57 -16.92 -17.40
N VAL A 191 13.92 -15.88 -16.65
CA VAL A 191 13.01 -15.19 -15.72
C VAL A 191 12.39 -13.98 -16.41
N PHE A 192 11.13 -13.68 -16.12
CA PHE A 192 10.39 -12.55 -16.69
C PHE A 192 9.25 -12.12 -15.77
N SER A 193 8.69 -10.93 -15.99
CA SER A 193 7.49 -10.46 -15.28
C SER A 193 6.25 -10.62 -16.18
N SER A 194 5.13 -11.08 -15.61
CA SER A 194 3.92 -11.41 -16.36
C SER A 194 2.66 -11.43 -15.51
N ASN A 195 1.51 -11.09 -16.12
CA ASN A 195 0.17 -11.13 -15.53
C ASN A 195 -0.56 -12.49 -15.69
N ARG A 196 0.10 -13.53 -16.23
CA ARG A 196 -0.48 -14.87 -16.44
C ARG A 196 -1.11 -15.49 -15.20
N GLN A 197 -0.45 -15.34 -14.04
CA GLN A 197 -0.90 -15.79 -12.71
C GLN A 197 -1.47 -17.23 -12.64
N ARG A 198 -0.94 -18.16 -13.45
CA ARG A 198 -1.52 -19.52 -13.58
C ARG A 198 -1.56 -20.29 -12.27
N ARG A 199 -0.55 -20.13 -11.40
CA ARG A 199 -0.52 -20.82 -10.10
C ARG A 199 -1.51 -20.18 -9.13
N SER A 200 -1.58 -18.86 -9.04
CA SER A 200 -2.60 -18.16 -8.24
C SER A 200 -4.02 -18.57 -8.65
N ARG A 201 -4.30 -18.62 -9.96
CA ARG A 201 -5.59 -19.10 -10.52
C ARG A 201 -5.88 -20.56 -10.16
N ALA A 202 -4.88 -21.43 -10.16
CA ALA A 202 -5.04 -22.83 -9.75
C ALA A 202 -5.38 -22.95 -8.26
N VAL A 203 -4.73 -22.16 -7.40
CA VAL A 203 -5.03 -22.11 -5.97
C VAL A 203 -6.48 -21.69 -5.71
N LEU A 204 -7.01 -20.71 -6.46
CA LEU A 204 -8.43 -20.32 -6.36
C LEU A 204 -9.37 -21.49 -6.66
N LEU A 205 -9.07 -22.28 -7.69
CA LEU A 205 -9.87 -23.46 -8.04
C LEU A 205 -9.81 -24.53 -6.95
N ASP A 206 -8.64 -24.77 -6.37
CA ASP A 206 -8.47 -25.69 -5.24
C ASP A 206 -9.24 -25.22 -4.00
N GLU A 207 -9.46 -23.91 -3.87
CA GLU A 207 -10.28 -23.25 -2.84
C GLU A 207 -11.78 -23.18 -3.18
N ASN A 208 -12.26 -23.85 -4.23
CA ASN A 208 -13.64 -23.78 -4.75
C ASN A 208 -14.09 -22.37 -5.18
N LYS A 209 -13.16 -21.48 -5.55
CA LYS A 209 -13.44 -20.14 -6.09
C LYS A 209 -13.28 -20.12 -7.62
N PRO A 210 -14.00 -19.25 -8.35
CA PRO A 210 -13.74 -19.00 -9.77
C PRO A 210 -12.29 -18.58 -10.02
N GLN A 211 -11.75 -18.92 -11.19
CA GLN A 211 -10.41 -18.48 -11.59
C GLN A 211 -10.48 -17.08 -12.21
N PHE A 212 -9.60 -16.19 -11.77
CA PHE A 212 -9.47 -14.83 -12.30
C PHE A 212 -8.04 -14.30 -12.14
N ALA A 213 -7.68 -13.26 -12.90
CA ALA A 213 -6.45 -12.51 -12.67
C ALA A 213 -6.63 -11.57 -11.48
N ALA A 214 -5.73 -11.62 -10.51
CA ALA A 214 -5.71 -10.65 -9.42
C ALA A 214 -5.36 -9.26 -9.96
N LEU A 215 -6.14 -8.27 -9.56
CA LEU A 215 -5.81 -6.86 -9.72
C LEU A 215 -4.77 -6.40 -8.69
N THR A 216 -4.23 -5.19 -8.89
CA THR A 216 -3.36 -4.50 -7.93
C THR A 216 -4.13 -3.99 -6.71
N GLU A 217 -3.43 -3.77 -5.60
CA GLU A 217 -4.06 -3.33 -4.33
C GLU A 217 -4.47 -1.84 -4.30
N ASP A 218 -4.20 -1.06 -5.34
CA ASP A 218 -4.56 0.37 -5.44
C ASP A 218 -6.04 0.60 -5.81
N GLY A 219 -6.77 -0.46 -6.15
CA GLY A 219 -8.19 -0.38 -6.50
C GLY A 219 -8.46 0.00 -7.96
N GLU A 220 -7.41 0.05 -8.79
CA GLU A 220 -7.52 0.23 -10.23
C GLU A 220 -7.74 -1.13 -10.94
N GLU A 221 -8.31 -1.11 -12.14
CA GLU A 221 -8.52 -2.28 -13.02
C GLU A 221 -7.21 -2.73 -13.71
N THR A 222 -6.12 -2.83 -12.95
CA THR A 222 -4.80 -3.24 -13.45
C THR A 222 -4.44 -4.63 -12.95
N GLU A 223 -4.23 -5.57 -13.88
CA GLU A 223 -3.78 -6.92 -13.52
C GLU A 223 -2.36 -6.93 -12.94
N THR A 224 -2.16 -7.73 -11.90
CA THR A 224 -0.87 -7.82 -11.20
C THR A 224 0.18 -8.62 -11.99
N PHE A 225 1.34 -8.00 -12.22
CA PHE A 225 2.54 -8.62 -12.81
C PHE A 225 3.46 -9.25 -11.76
N LEU A 226 3.77 -10.55 -11.93
CA LEU A 226 4.61 -11.33 -11.02
C LEU A 226 5.73 -12.04 -11.77
N LEU A 227 6.76 -12.47 -11.05
CA LEU A 227 7.89 -13.18 -11.66
C LEU A 227 7.50 -14.61 -12.05
N HIS A 228 7.90 -14.98 -13.26
CA HIS A 228 7.76 -16.30 -13.84
C HIS A 228 9.12 -16.77 -14.37
N VAL A 229 9.30 -18.09 -14.45
CA VAL A 229 10.43 -18.72 -15.12
C VAL A 229 9.95 -19.68 -16.19
N MET A 230 10.72 -19.83 -17.26
CA MET A 230 10.50 -20.81 -18.33
C MET A 230 11.84 -21.37 -18.81
N ASP A 231 11.80 -22.52 -19.49
CA ASP A 231 13.01 -23.00 -20.17
C ASP A 231 13.37 -22.16 -21.41
N GLU A 232 14.55 -22.41 -22.00
CA GLU A 232 15.03 -21.70 -23.21
C GLU A 232 14.19 -21.94 -24.48
N PHE A 233 13.17 -22.80 -24.41
CA PHE A 233 12.27 -23.15 -25.50
C PHE A 233 10.84 -22.65 -25.26
N GLY A 234 10.61 -21.84 -24.22
CA GLY A 234 9.30 -21.27 -23.91
C GLY A 234 8.31 -22.26 -23.30
N SER A 235 8.82 -23.36 -22.73
CA SER A 235 8.03 -24.40 -22.08
C SER A 235 8.21 -24.35 -20.55
N GLU A 236 7.42 -25.15 -19.82
CA GLU A 236 7.49 -25.23 -18.34
C GLU A 236 7.37 -23.88 -17.62
N ILE A 237 6.50 -22.98 -18.12
CA ILE A 237 6.25 -21.68 -17.50
C ILE A 237 5.71 -21.86 -16.06
N LYS A 238 6.46 -21.36 -15.07
CA LYS A 238 6.14 -21.44 -13.64
C LYS A 238 6.16 -20.05 -13.01
N GLN A 239 5.07 -19.69 -12.34
CA GLN A 239 5.03 -18.53 -11.46
C GLN A 239 5.90 -18.80 -10.21
N ILE A 240 6.75 -17.84 -9.83
CA ILE A 240 7.69 -17.98 -8.71
C ILE A 240 7.49 -16.93 -7.60
N THR A 241 6.77 -15.84 -7.86
CA THR A 241 6.36 -14.87 -6.82
C THR A 241 4.84 -14.71 -6.76
N PHE A 242 4.35 -14.23 -5.60
CA PHE A 242 2.91 -14.25 -5.23
C PHE A 242 2.47 -12.96 -4.52
N ASN A 243 3.11 -11.82 -4.80
CA ASN A 243 2.67 -10.52 -4.28
C ASN A 243 1.24 -10.17 -4.76
N GLN A 244 0.58 -9.21 -4.09
CA GLN A 244 -0.74 -8.69 -4.50
C GLN A 244 -0.63 -7.44 -5.40
N SER A 245 0.58 -6.94 -5.60
CA SER A 245 0.95 -5.89 -6.55
C SER A 245 2.17 -6.35 -7.36
N HIS A 246 2.86 -5.45 -8.05
CA HIS A 246 3.85 -5.83 -9.06
C HIS A 246 5.22 -6.32 -8.51
N ASP A 247 5.84 -7.27 -9.22
CA ASP A 247 7.27 -7.61 -9.15
C ASP A 247 7.92 -7.40 -10.53
N LEU A 248 8.90 -6.50 -10.62
CA LEU A 248 9.41 -5.91 -11.86
C LEU A 248 10.94 -5.97 -11.98
N TYR A 249 11.44 -5.80 -13.20
CA TYR A 249 12.87 -5.68 -13.54
C TYR A 249 13.76 -6.79 -12.94
N PRO A 250 13.45 -8.08 -13.14
CA PRO A 250 14.30 -9.16 -12.64
C PRO A 250 15.70 -9.10 -13.27
N THR A 251 16.72 -9.19 -12.43
CA THR A 251 18.14 -9.15 -12.80
C THR A 251 18.89 -10.24 -12.05
N LEU A 252 19.60 -11.10 -12.78
CA LEU A 252 20.46 -12.11 -12.17
C LEU A 252 21.72 -11.46 -11.58
N LEU A 253 21.98 -11.72 -10.31
CA LEU A 253 23.20 -11.32 -9.61
C LEU A 253 24.31 -12.37 -9.76
N GLU A 254 25.57 -11.97 -9.55
CA GLU A 254 26.75 -12.84 -9.56
C GLU A 254 26.64 -13.97 -8.52
N ASP A 255 25.93 -13.76 -7.41
CA ASP A 255 25.68 -14.77 -6.39
C ASP A 255 24.61 -15.81 -6.76
N GLY A 256 23.96 -15.65 -7.92
CA GLY A 256 22.96 -16.56 -8.46
C GLY A 256 21.51 -16.25 -8.05
N ARG A 257 21.29 -15.28 -7.17
CA ARG A 257 19.93 -14.80 -6.84
C ARG A 257 19.41 -13.89 -7.94
N ILE A 258 18.09 -13.77 -8.01
CA ILE A 258 17.39 -12.77 -8.82
C ILE A 258 17.14 -11.56 -7.92
N MET A 259 17.62 -10.38 -8.32
CA MET A 259 17.19 -9.10 -7.78
C MET A 259 16.02 -8.56 -8.60
N PHE A 260 15.05 -7.92 -7.95
CA PHE A 260 13.89 -7.34 -8.62
C PHE A 260 13.33 -6.17 -7.81
N LEU A 261 12.51 -5.34 -8.45
CA LEU A 261 11.78 -4.25 -7.81
C LEU A 261 10.38 -4.74 -7.45
N ARG A 262 10.00 -4.71 -6.17
CA ARG A 262 8.65 -5.04 -5.71
C ARG A 262 7.88 -3.78 -5.38
N TRP A 263 6.63 -3.72 -5.83
CA TRP A 263 5.65 -2.75 -5.35
C TRP A 263 4.95 -3.31 -4.12
N ASP A 264 5.33 -2.82 -2.96
CA ASP A 264 4.62 -3.07 -1.71
C ASP A 264 3.52 -2.02 -1.58
N ASN A 265 2.26 -2.44 -1.68
CA ASN A 265 1.11 -1.53 -1.64
C ASN A 265 0.02 -2.00 -0.65
N TYR A 266 0.46 -2.61 0.44
CA TYR A 266 -0.43 -3.19 1.47
C TYR A 266 -1.45 -2.15 1.97
N HIS A 267 -2.73 -2.33 1.63
CA HIS A 267 -3.87 -1.40 1.88
C HIS A 267 -3.65 0.05 1.38
N GLY A 268 -2.82 0.26 0.35
CA GLY A 268 -2.53 1.60 -0.20
C GLY A 268 -1.65 2.52 0.67
N ASP A 269 -1.53 2.22 1.97
CA ASP A 269 -0.78 3.04 2.93
C ASP A 269 0.75 2.83 2.88
N LYS A 270 1.19 1.72 2.27
CA LYS A 270 2.60 1.32 2.20
C LYS A 270 3.24 1.52 0.85
N ASP A 271 2.60 2.25 -0.07
CA ASP A 271 3.03 2.50 -1.45
C ASP A 271 4.55 2.75 -1.60
N ARG A 272 5.32 1.68 -1.83
CA ARG A 272 6.80 1.66 -1.85
C ARG A 272 7.30 0.76 -2.96
N LEU A 273 8.30 1.20 -3.71
CA LEU A 273 9.00 0.41 -4.71
C LEU A 273 10.41 0.08 -4.21
N SER A 274 10.59 -1.12 -3.67
CA SER A 274 11.82 -1.52 -2.98
C SER A 274 12.53 -2.67 -3.69
N LEU A 275 13.84 -2.78 -3.49
CA LEU A 275 14.63 -3.87 -4.07
C LEU A 275 14.51 -5.12 -3.21
N TYR A 276 14.18 -6.23 -3.86
CA TYR A 276 14.07 -7.57 -3.28
C TYR A 276 15.01 -8.54 -3.99
N THR A 277 15.32 -9.64 -3.31
CA THR A 277 15.99 -10.80 -3.91
C THR A 277 15.19 -12.07 -3.72
N ALA A 278 15.38 -13.04 -4.61
CA ALA A 278 14.86 -14.41 -4.50
C ALA A 278 15.83 -15.41 -5.15
N ASN A 279 15.75 -16.69 -4.76
CA ASN A 279 16.37 -17.75 -5.54
C ASN A 279 15.63 -17.96 -6.87
N PRO A 280 16.26 -18.54 -7.90
CA PRO A 280 15.65 -18.83 -9.20
C PRO A 280 14.31 -19.60 -9.15
N ASN A 281 14.10 -20.39 -8.09
CA ASN A 281 12.88 -21.18 -7.88
C ASN A 281 11.76 -20.43 -7.13
N GLY A 282 11.96 -19.16 -6.76
CA GLY A 282 11.03 -18.36 -5.98
C GLY A 282 11.13 -18.51 -4.46
N SER A 283 12.05 -19.33 -3.95
CA SER A 283 12.31 -19.41 -2.50
C SER A 283 13.20 -18.27 -2.03
N MET A 284 13.27 -18.04 -0.71
CA MET A 284 14.15 -17.03 -0.12
C MET A 284 13.86 -15.60 -0.61
N VAL A 285 12.60 -15.30 -0.97
CA VAL A 285 12.16 -13.91 -1.24
C VAL A 285 12.45 -13.05 -0.02
N SER A 286 13.22 -11.98 -0.18
CA SER A 286 13.74 -11.16 0.92
C SER A 286 13.85 -9.71 0.47
N LEU A 287 13.46 -8.76 1.35
CA LEU A 287 13.81 -7.35 1.16
C LEU A 287 15.35 -7.25 1.12
N GLU A 288 15.86 -6.46 0.19
CA GLU A 288 17.29 -6.20 0.04
C GLU A 288 17.61 -4.74 0.39
N TYR A 289 16.85 -3.78 -0.14
CA TYR A 289 17.07 -2.36 0.09
C TYR A 289 15.85 -1.47 -0.18
N GLY A 290 15.67 -0.45 0.65
CA GLY A 290 14.98 0.79 0.27
C GLY A 290 13.53 0.91 0.71
N PHE A 291 13.05 0.09 1.65
CA PHE A 291 11.67 0.12 2.14
C PHE A 291 11.31 1.48 2.79
N HIS A 292 12.29 2.17 3.37
CA HIS A 292 12.16 3.52 3.94
C HIS A 292 12.93 4.59 3.16
N SER A 293 13.52 4.23 2.02
CA SER A 293 14.37 5.11 1.21
C SER A 293 13.68 5.62 -0.05
N GLN A 294 12.34 5.73 -0.04
CA GLN A 294 11.57 6.14 -1.22
C GLN A 294 11.72 7.64 -1.52
N MET A 295 12.01 8.50 -0.53
CA MET A 295 12.05 9.96 -0.67
C MET A 295 13.46 10.50 -0.94
N THR A 296 14.24 9.81 -1.79
CA THR A 296 15.63 10.18 -2.11
C THR A 296 15.78 10.98 -3.40
N GLY A 297 14.67 11.35 -4.04
CA GLY A 297 14.66 12.27 -5.17
C GLY A 297 15.05 13.70 -4.79
N SER A 298 15.28 14.53 -5.82
CA SER A 298 15.54 15.97 -5.65
C SER A 298 14.41 16.65 -4.90
N ASN A 299 14.75 17.59 -3.99
CA ASN A 299 13.76 18.24 -3.13
C ASN A 299 12.93 17.27 -2.26
N ALA A 300 13.49 16.10 -1.92
CA ALA A 300 12.82 15.05 -1.15
C ALA A 300 11.52 14.57 -1.82
N THR A 301 11.53 14.47 -3.16
CA THR A 301 10.48 13.78 -3.91
C THR A 301 10.74 12.27 -3.95
N GLU A 302 9.76 11.52 -4.43
CA GLU A 302 9.91 10.07 -4.67
C GLU A 302 11.07 9.81 -5.66
N GLY A 303 11.94 8.87 -5.32
CA GLY A 303 13.01 8.37 -6.16
C GLY A 303 12.94 6.85 -6.26
N VAL A 304 12.43 6.36 -7.39
CA VAL A 304 12.28 4.93 -7.65
C VAL A 304 13.57 4.34 -8.22
N PHE A 305 13.92 3.13 -7.76
CA PHE A 305 15.13 2.37 -8.11
C PHE A 305 14.99 1.58 -9.41
N SER A 306 14.71 2.27 -10.53
CA SER A 306 14.42 1.59 -11.80
C SER A 306 15.64 0.91 -12.42
N LYS A 307 15.39 -0.22 -13.12
CA LYS A 307 16.38 -1.00 -13.89
C LYS A 307 17.65 -1.34 -13.08
N PRO A 308 17.55 -2.03 -11.93
CA PRO A 308 18.71 -2.38 -11.11
C PRO A 308 19.70 -3.26 -11.89
N ARG A 309 20.99 -2.95 -11.80
CA ARG A 309 22.09 -3.72 -12.42
C ARG A 309 23.28 -3.79 -11.47
N GLU A 310 23.85 -4.98 -11.32
CA GLU A 310 25.06 -5.16 -10.50
C GLU A 310 26.31 -4.63 -11.23
N LEU A 311 27.12 -3.83 -10.51
CA LEU A 311 28.42 -3.31 -10.95
C LEU A 311 29.55 -4.27 -10.57
N LEU A 312 30.75 -4.04 -11.12
CA LEU A 312 31.93 -4.88 -10.83
C LEU A 312 32.39 -4.85 -9.36
N ASP A 313 32.03 -3.80 -8.62
CA ASP A 313 32.27 -3.69 -7.17
C ASP A 313 31.13 -4.28 -6.32
N ASN A 314 30.16 -4.95 -6.96
CA ASN A 314 28.93 -5.53 -6.41
C ASN A 314 27.92 -4.52 -5.85
N LYS A 315 28.09 -3.21 -6.12
CA LYS A 315 27.01 -2.25 -5.87
C LYS A 315 25.94 -2.37 -6.94
N ILE A 316 24.73 -1.93 -6.61
CA ILE A 316 23.60 -1.95 -7.53
C ILE A 316 23.46 -0.57 -8.15
N GLN A 317 23.72 -0.46 -9.44
CA GLN A 317 23.37 0.72 -10.21
C GLN A 317 21.86 0.72 -10.49
N VAL A 318 21.24 1.87 -10.28
CA VAL A 318 19.83 2.13 -10.62
C VAL A 318 19.73 3.44 -11.38
N THR A 319 18.67 3.58 -12.16
CA THR A 319 18.24 4.88 -12.67
C THR A 319 17.21 5.45 -11.70
N LEU A 320 17.64 6.40 -10.85
CA LEU A 320 16.78 7.07 -9.87
C LEU A 320 15.89 8.10 -10.58
N ARG A 321 14.58 7.89 -10.54
CA ARG A 321 13.60 8.73 -11.25
C ARG A 321 12.25 8.76 -10.51
N PRO A 322 11.39 9.76 -10.74
CA PRO A 322 10.01 9.70 -10.24
C PRO A 322 9.25 8.57 -10.94
N ARG A 323 8.18 8.07 -10.29
CA ARG A 323 7.31 7.01 -10.82
C ARG A 323 6.68 7.36 -12.15
N ILE A 324 6.18 8.59 -12.26
CA ILE A 324 5.72 9.20 -13.50
C ILE A 324 6.74 10.26 -13.87
N SER A 325 7.32 10.16 -15.06
CA SER A 325 8.32 11.13 -15.50
C SER A 325 7.96 11.77 -16.84
N GLU A 326 7.95 13.10 -16.85
CA GLU A 326 7.89 13.92 -18.07
C GLU A 326 9.26 13.97 -18.79
N ILE A 327 10.29 13.39 -18.18
CA ILE A 327 11.66 13.38 -18.68
C ILE A 327 12.10 11.92 -18.79
N LEU A 328 12.44 11.47 -19.99
CA LEU A 328 12.70 10.05 -20.27
C LEU A 328 14.09 9.58 -19.78
N GLY A 329 14.34 9.66 -18.48
CA GLY A 329 15.57 9.25 -17.83
C GLY A 329 15.62 9.66 -16.35
N GLY A 330 16.76 9.44 -15.71
CA GLY A 330 16.96 9.78 -14.30
C GLY A 330 18.41 9.92 -13.89
N GLY A 331 18.64 9.94 -12.58
CA GLY A 331 19.94 9.96 -11.95
C GLY A 331 20.62 8.59 -11.99
N MET A 332 21.92 8.56 -12.28
CA MET A 332 22.71 7.34 -12.23
C MET A 332 23.29 7.15 -10.83
N ILE A 333 22.66 6.30 -10.03
CA ILE A 333 22.98 6.09 -8.62
C ILE A 333 23.49 4.67 -8.41
N ALA A 334 24.61 4.52 -7.69
CA ALA A 334 25.08 3.25 -7.16
C ALA A 334 24.67 3.10 -5.69
N ILE A 335 24.07 1.96 -5.36
CA ILE A 335 23.56 1.60 -4.04
C ILE A 335 24.41 0.46 -3.46
N ASP A 336 25.00 0.68 -2.29
CA ASP A 336 25.71 -0.34 -1.51
C ASP A 336 24.74 -1.18 -0.69
N THR A 337 24.04 -2.11 -1.34
CA THR A 337 23.09 -3.00 -0.66
C THR A 337 23.79 -4.04 0.22
N GLN A 338 25.09 -4.30 0.03
CA GLN A 338 25.82 -5.25 0.88
C GLN A 338 26.00 -4.74 2.30
N ASN A 339 26.29 -3.45 2.45
CA ASN A 339 26.57 -2.84 3.75
C ASN A 339 25.40 -2.06 4.35
N PHE A 340 24.32 -1.85 3.58
CA PHE A 340 23.15 -1.05 3.99
C PHE A 340 21.85 -1.72 3.59
N THR A 341 20.80 -1.39 4.33
CA THR A 341 19.41 -1.82 4.08
C THR A 341 18.50 -0.63 3.76
N GLU A 342 18.88 0.55 4.24
CA GLU A 342 18.25 1.83 3.93
C GLU A 342 19.34 2.88 3.65
N LEU A 343 18.95 4.07 3.20
CA LEU A 343 19.89 5.15 2.87
C LEU A 343 20.93 5.41 3.95
N ASN A 344 20.53 5.40 5.22
CA ASN A 344 21.40 5.72 6.36
C ASN A 344 21.45 4.63 7.43
N VAL A 345 20.95 3.41 7.12
CA VAL A 345 20.99 2.27 8.05
C VAL A 345 21.97 1.24 7.55
N ASP A 346 23.05 1.06 8.31
CA ASP A 346 24.04 0.03 8.06
C ASP A 346 23.49 -1.34 8.43
N ALA A 347 23.77 -2.33 7.59
CA ALA A 347 23.51 -3.73 7.90
C ALA A 347 24.32 -4.12 9.14
N SER A 348 23.68 -4.87 10.05
CA SER A 348 24.27 -5.27 11.32
C SER A 348 25.68 -5.86 11.14
N GLY A 349 26.67 -5.26 11.80
CA GLY A 349 28.07 -5.71 11.76
C GLY A 349 28.89 -5.24 10.56
N SER A 350 28.35 -4.47 9.62
CA SER A 350 29.12 -3.92 8.49
C SER A 350 30.12 -2.84 8.94
N GLY A 351 29.73 -1.99 9.90
CA GLY A 351 30.52 -0.86 10.36
C GLY A 351 30.77 0.19 9.26
N ALA A 352 29.95 0.19 8.21
CA ALA A 352 30.02 1.14 7.12
C ALA A 352 29.64 2.56 7.58
N ALA A 353 30.11 3.57 6.85
CA ALA A 353 29.87 4.97 7.17
C ALA A 353 29.47 5.75 5.93
N GLY A 354 28.57 6.72 6.10
CA GLY A 354 28.00 7.49 5.00
C GLY A 354 26.70 6.89 4.47
N PRO A 355 26.12 7.50 3.43
CA PRO A 355 24.89 7.00 2.83
C PRO A 355 25.16 5.79 1.92
N ALA A 356 24.17 4.90 1.82
CA ALA A 356 24.18 3.76 0.91
C ALA A 356 24.23 4.17 -0.57
N GLN A 357 23.63 5.32 -0.90
CA GLN A 357 23.50 5.82 -2.26
C GLN A 357 24.62 6.80 -2.61
N SER A 358 25.17 6.65 -3.81
CA SER A 358 26.20 7.54 -4.36
C SER A 358 25.96 7.80 -5.85
N SER A 359 26.12 9.06 -6.29
CA SER A 359 26.06 9.39 -7.71
C SER A 359 27.28 8.85 -8.44
N LEU A 360 27.09 8.25 -9.62
CA LEU A 360 28.16 7.86 -10.53
C LEU A 360 28.61 9.01 -11.45
N VAL A 361 27.91 10.15 -11.40
CA VAL A 361 28.16 11.33 -12.23
C VAL A 361 28.53 12.53 -11.36
N GLU A 362 29.53 13.30 -11.79
CA GLU A 362 29.87 14.60 -11.20
C GLU A 362 28.81 15.64 -11.56
N GLY A 363 27.98 15.98 -10.58
CA GLY A 363 26.92 16.99 -10.70
C GLY A 363 25.60 16.51 -10.11
N ASN A 364 24.69 17.45 -9.85
CA ASN A 364 23.37 17.11 -9.34
C ASN A 364 22.44 16.74 -10.49
N ILE A 365 21.88 15.54 -10.43
CA ILE A 365 20.82 15.11 -11.33
C ILE A 365 19.48 15.39 -10.67
N SER A 366 18.67 16.21 -11.33
CA SER A 366 17.34 16.55 -10.84
C SER A 366 16.35 15.42 -11.18
N THR A 367 15.44 15.12 -10.27
CA THR A 367 14.39 14.11 -10.45
C THR A 367 12.98 14.66 -10.20
N ASP A 368 12.84 15.98 -10.00
CA ASP A 368 11.57 16.64 -9.72
C ASP A 368 10.98 17.38 -10.93
N GLY A 369 11.53 17.13 -12.12
CA GLY A 369 11.15 17.79 -13.38
C GLY A 369 11.91 19.09 -13.66
N SER A 370 12.64 19.65 -12.68
CA SER A 370 13.50 20.81 -12.96
C SER A 370 14.71 20.44 -13.83
N PRO A 371 15.21 21.34 -14.70
CA PRO A 371 16.35 21.05 -15.57
C PRO A 371 17.61 20.59 -14.80
N SER A 372 18.14 19.43 -15.15
CA SER A 372 19.41 18.94 -14.60
C SER A 372 20.61 19.37 -15.43
N LEU A 373 21.59 20.07 -14.84
CA LEU A 373 22.83 20.45 -15.54
C LEU A 373 23.65 19.24 -16.04
N ALA A 374 23.65 18.14 -15.29
CA ALA A 374 24.34 16.91 -15.68
C ALA A 374 23.60 16.14 -16.78
N GLY A 375 22.37 16.56 -17.13
CA GLY A 375 21.51 15.85 -18.06
C GLY A 375 20.82 14.64 -17.43
N TYR A 376 20.22 13.81 -18.28
CA TYR A 376 19.42 12.65 -17.86
C TYR A 376 19.93 11.37 -18.50
N PHE A 377 19.86 10.27 -17.75
CA PHE A 377 20.30 8.95 -18.20
C PHE A 377 19.11 8.01 -18.31
N SER A 378 18.83 7.48 -19.51
CA SER A 378 17.71 6.56 -19.73
C SER A 378 18.10 5.08 -19.63
N SER A 379 19.39 4.78 -19.85
CA SER A 379 19.95 3.43 -19.80
C SER A 379 21.41 3.49 -19.37
N VAL A 380 21.81 2.49 -18.58
CA VAL A 380 23.18 2.31 -18.08
C VAL A 380 23.49 0.81 -18.10
N TYR A 381 24.64 0.46 -18.64
CA TYR A 381 25.06 -0.94 -18.74
C TYR A 381 26.56 -1.08 -18.45
N PRO A 382 26.95 -1.89 -17.45
CA PRO A 382 28.35 -2.04 -17.08
C PRO A 382 29.14 -2.83 -18.12
N ILE A 383 30.38 -2.39 -18.37
CA ILE A 383 31.33 -3.05 -19.26
C ILE A 383 32.32 -3.83 -18.39
N ASN A 384 32.50 -5.13 -18.70
CA ASN A 384 33.34 -6.04 -17.92
C ASN A 384 34.82 -5.89 -18.32
N GLU A 385 35.38 -4.71 -18.06
CA GLU A 385 36.79 -4.37 -18.27
C GLU A 385 37.47 -3.94 -16.97
N VAL A 386 38.80 -3.82 -17.00
CA VAL A 386 39.64 -3.43 -15.85
C VAL A 386 39.40 -1.97 -15.40
N ASP A 387 38.76 -1.16 -16.24
CA ASP A 387 38.58 0.29 -16.04
C ASP A 387 37.15 0.73 -15.71
N GLU A 388 36.24 -0.21 -15.36
CA GLU A 388 34.91 0.08 -14.79
C GLU A 388 34.02 1.02 -15.65
N ARG A 389 34.24 1.06 -16.97
CA ARG A 389 33.46 1.88 -17.90
C ARG A 389 32.01 1.40 -18.04
N LEU A 390 31.13 2.33 -18.38
CA LEU A 390 29.70 2.11 -18.58
C LEU A 390 29.30 2.49 -20.01
N LEU A 391 28.40 1.72 -20.63
CA LEU A 391 27.66 2.17 -21.82
C LEU A 391 26.39 2.86 -21.34
N VAL A 392 26.19 4.12 -21.71
CA VAL A 392 25.08 4.94 -21.21
C VAL A 392 24.31 5.58 -22.36
N SER A 393 22.99 5.68 -22.19
CA SER A 393 22.16 6.57 -22.98
C SER A 393 21.94 7.86 -22.20
N TRP A 394 22.43 8.97 -22.75
CA TRP A 394 22.50 10.26 -22.07
C TRP A 394 21.89 11.37 -22.92
N SER A 395 21.10 12.22 -22.27
CA SER A 395 20.61 13.47 -22.84
C SER A 395 21.22 14.68 -22.12
N PRO A 396 22.00 15.53 -22.82
CA PRO A 396 22.56 16.73 -22.23
C PRO A 396 21.49 17.78 -21.94
N CYS A 397 21.73 18.61 -20.93
CA CYS A 397 20.90 19.78 -20.69
C CYS A 397 21.07 20.83 -21.80
N GLN A 398 19.97 21.15 -22.47
CA GLN A 398 19.96 22.11 -23.58
C GLN A 398 18.86 23.17 -23.40
N LEU A 399 19.16 24.39 -23.83
CA LEU A 399 18.26 25.54 -23.85
C LEU A 399 18.17 26.09 -25.27
N PHE A 400 17.00 26.62 -25.64
CA PHE A 400 16.86 27.35 -26.89
C PHE A 400 17.64 28.66 -26.85
N GLY A 401 18.32 28.99 -27.94
CA GLY A 401 19.08 30.22 -28.03
C GLY A 401 19.55 30.58 -29.42
N PHE A 402 20.33 31.65 -29.51
CA PHE A 402 20.89 32.14 -30.77
C PHE A 402 22.38 31.83 -30.92
N LYS A 403 23.11 31.92 -29.80
CA LYS A 403 24.53 31.54 -29.69
C LYS A 403 24.85 31.25 -28.23
N LEU A 404 26.00 30.61 -27.97
CA LEU A 404 26.44 30.32 -26.61
C LEU A 404 26.39 31.58 -25.71
N GLY A 405 25.63 31.49 -24.61
CA GLY A 405 25.40 32.58 -23.65
C GLY A 405 24.29 33.58 -24.01
N ILE A 406 23.59 33.38 -25.14
CA ILE A 406 22.40 34.15 -25.54
C ILE A 406 21.26 33.18 -25.87
N PHE A 407 20.23 33.20 -25.04
CA PHE A 407 19.05 32.35 -25.07
C PHE A 407 17.81 33.11 -25.58
N VAL A 408 16.67 32.42 -25.66
CA VAL A 408 15.38 33.01 -26.06
C VAL A 408 14.27 32.74 -25.04
N ASP A 409 13.30 33.65 -24.98
CA ASP A 409 12.01 33.44 -24.29
C ASP A 409 10.92 32.90 -25.23
N ASP A 410 9.70 32.75 -24.69
CA ASP A 410 8.48 32.34 -25.42
C ASP A 410 8.15 33.22 -26.63
N ALA A 411 8.64 34.46 -26.64
CA ALA A 411 8.43 35.43 -27.71
C ALA A 411 9.63 35.53 -28.66
N LEU A 412 10.57 34.58 -28.59
CA LEU A 412 11.82 34.55 -29.36
C LEU A 412 12.71 35.78 -29.15
N GLN A 413 12.65 36.41 -27.98
CA GLN A 413 13.47 37.57 -27.63
C GLN A 413 14.82 37.15 -27.06
N LEU A 414 15.90 37.79 -27.51
CA LEU A 414 17.26 37.48 -27.06
C LEU A 414 17.50 37.90 -25.61
N ILE A 415 17.92 36.96 -24.79
CA ILE A 415 18.16 37.11 -23.35
C ILE A 415 19.53 36.52 -23.00
N ASN A 416 20.29 37.17 -22.11
CA ASN A 416 21.54 36.58 -21.60
C ASN A 416 21.28 35.66 -20.40
N GLU A 417 22.32 34.96 -19.95
CA GLU A 417 22.25 34.03 -18.80
C GLU A 417 21.70 34.65 -17.49
N ASN A 418 21.70 35.98 -17.34
CA ASN A 418 21.18 36.67 -16.16
C ASN A 418 19.72 37.13 -16.30
N GLY A 419 19.03 36.71 -17.37
CA GLY A 419 17.64 37.10 -17.62
C GLY A 419 17.44 38.49 -18.22
N ALA A 420 18.52 39.19 -18.62
CA ALA A 420 18.42 40.52 -19.23
C ALA A 420 18.33 40.45 -20.76
N PHE A 421 17.43 41.25 -21.36
CA PHE A 421 17.36 41.39 -22.81
C PHE A 421 18.66 41.93 -23.40
N VAL A 422 19.07 41.35 -24.52
CA VAL A 422 20.32 41.70 -25.20
C VAL A 422 20.12 41.90 -26.70
N ASN A 423 21.06 42.60 -27.33
CA ASN A 423 21.18 42.60 -28.79
C ASN A 423 21.86 41.31 -29.31
N ARG A 424 21.96 41.16 -30.64
CA ARG A 424 22.63 40.01 -31.28
C ARG A 424 24.09 39.81 -30.85
N GLU A 425 24.75 40.86 -30.37
CA GLU A 425 26.11 40.80 -29.85
C GLU A 425 26.18 40.31 -28.38
N GLY A 426 25.07 40.31 -27.63
CA GLY A 426 25.00 39.92 -26.21
C GLY A 426 25.11 41.10 -25.24
N THR A 427 24.99 42.33 -25.74
CA THR A 427 25.03 43.54 -24.92
C THR A 427 23.62 43.86 -24.39
N PRO A 428 23.45 44.16 -23.09
CA PRO A 428 22.16 44.54 -22.53
C PRO A 428 21.50 45.68 -23.30
N SER A 429 20.22 45.49 -23.63
CA SER A 429 19.40 46.43 -24.40
C SER A 429 18.07 46.65 -23.67
N SER A 430 17.57 47.89 -23.68
CA SER A 430 16.22 48.19 -23.20
C SER A 430 15.13 47.79 -24.19
N ASP A 431 15.50 47.61 -25.46
CA ASP A 431 14.60 47.17 -26.52
C ASP A 431 14.88 45.69 -26.80
N PRO A 432 13.91 44.78 -26.57
CA PRO A 432 14.07 43.36 -26.86
C PRO A 432 14.27 43.10 -28.36
N VAL A 433 15.23 42.25 -28.71
CA VAL A 433 15.47 41.82 -30.10
C VAL A 433 14.79 40.48 -30.31
N VAL A 434 13.79 40.43 -31.18
CA VAL A 434 13.13 39.20 -31.61
C VAL A 434 13.90 38.60 -32.79
N ILE A 435 14.07 37.28 -32.80
CA ILE A 435 14.63 36.51 -33.93
C ILE A 435 13.56 35.64 -34.59
N GLU A 436 13.83 35.19 -35.82
CA GLU A 436 12.96 34.25 -36.50
C GLU A 436 13.21 32.81 -36.00
N GLN A 437 12.21 31.93 -36.13
CA GLN A 437 12.28 30.55 -35.62
C GLN A 437 13.43 29.74 -36.21
N ASP A 438 13.80 29.97 -37.47
CA ASP A 438 14.92 29.30 -38.14
C ASP A 438 16.30 29.79 -37.69
N GLU A 439 16.36 30.90 -36.95
CA GLU A 439 17.58 31.40 -36.30
C GLU A 439 17.77 30.81 -34.89
N VAL A 440 16.79 30.07 -34.36
CA VAL A 440 16.86 29.44 -33.03
C VAL A 440 17.67 28.14 -33.14
N GLY A 441 18.71 28.03 -32.34
CA GLY A 441 19.49 26.82 -32.10
C GLY A 441 19.34 26.30 -30.67
N VAL A 442 20.08 25.24 -30.36
CA VAL A 442 20.16 24.65 -29.03
C VAL A 442 21.57 24.80 -28.46
N PHE A 443 21.68 25.20 -27.20
CA PHE A 443 22.96 25.45 -26.54
C PHE A 443 22.97 24.81 -25.14
N PRO A 444 24.15 24.40 -24.63
CA PRO A 444 24.25 23.81 -23.30
C PRO A 444 23.71 24.73 -22.20
N CYS A 445 23.07 24.13 -21.21
CA CYS A 445 22.66 24.83 -20.00
C CYS A 445 23.86 25.40 -19.22
N THR A 446 23.61 26.49 -18.50
CA THR A 446 24.48 26.97 -17.42
C THR A 446 23.66 27.12 -16.14
N GLU A 447 24.30 27.03 -14.98
CA GLU A 447 23.63 27.15 -13.67
C GLU A 447 22.82 28.45 -13.57
N THR A 448 23.35 29.57 -14.08
CA THR A 448 22.66 30.86 -14.10
C THR A 448 21.46 30.89 -15.05
N ALA A 449 21.57 30.23 -16.20
CA ALA A 449 20.52 30.25 -17.22
C ALA A 449 19.30 29.43 -16.82
N ILE A 450 19.51 28.23 -16.24
CA ILE A 450 18.40 27.35 -15.82
C ILE A 450 17.63 27.92 -14.62
N SER A 451 18.19 28.87 -13.88
CA SER A 451 17.47 29.57 -12.81
C SER A 451 16.54 30.68 -13.32
N GLN A 452 16.54 30.97 -14.64
CA GLN A 452 15.70 32.00 -15.23
C GLN A 452 14.42 31.38 -15.81
N SER A 453 13.26 31.78 -15.28
CA SER A 453 11.96 31.25 -15.72
C SER A 453 11.54 31.68 -17.13
N ASN A 454 12.24 32.63 -17.74
CA ASN A 454 11.97 33.13 -19.09
C ASN A 454 12.93 32.57 -20.14
N ILE A 455 13.82 31.64 -19.78
CA ILE A 455 14.68 30.94 -20.75
C ILE A 455 14.07 29.56 -21.02
N GLN A 456 13.86 29.25 -22.29
CA GLN A 456 13.15 28.04 -22.69
C GLN A 456 14.05 26.80 -22.76
N PRO A 457 13.66 25.67 -22.13
CA PRO A 457 14.34 24.39 -22.31
C PRO A 457 14.15 23.86 -23.73
N ALA A 458 15.17 23.23 -24.28
CA ALA A 458 15.06 22.53 -25.56
C ALA A 458 14.59 21.07 -25.33
N PRO A 459 13.88 20.45 -26.28
CA PRO A 459 13.53 19.03 -26.22
C PRO A 459 14.76 18.14 -25.99
N PRO A 460 14.64 17.07 -25.21
CA PRO A 460 15.76 16.18 -24.93
C PRO A 460 16.20 15.44 -26.20
N VAL A 461 17.51 15.28 -26.36
CA VAL A 461 18.13 14.47 -27.41
C VAL A 461 19.02 13.43 -26.75
N TYR A 462 18.86 12.14 -27.07
CA TYR A 462 19.64 11.07 -26.43
C TYR A 462 20.70 10.56 -27.38
N GLY A 463 21.93 10.37 -26.88
CA GLY A 463 23.01 9.67 -27.57
C GLY A 463 23.52 8.50 -26.75
N LEU A 464 24.22 7.55 -27.37
CA LEU A 464 24.94 6.49 -26.66
C LEU A 464 26.40 6.87 -26.48
N TRP A 465 26.92 6.69 -25.27
CA TRP A 465 28.27 7.09 -24.87
C TRP A 465 28.94 5.99 -24.06
N LEU A 466 30.24 5.82 -24.25
CA LEU A 466 31.09 5.18 -23.26
C LEU A 466 31.41 6.22 -22.19
N PHE A 467 31.13 5.91 -20.94
CA PHE A 467 31.31 6.79 -19.79
C PHE A 467 32.28 6.16 -18.80
N ASP A 468 33.29 6.93 -18.40
CA ASP A 468 34.22 6.60 -17.32
C ASP A 468 33.74 7.29 -16.03
N PRO A 469 33.22 6.56 -15.03
CA PRO A 469 32.73 7.17 -13.80
C PRO A 469 33.85 7.69 -12.88
N LEU A 470 35.11 7.30 -13.10
CA LEU A 470 36.25 7.75 -12.29
C LEU A 470 36.85 9.06 -12.83
N GLU A 471 37.04 9.14 -14.14
CA GLU A 471 37.61 10.33 -14.80
C GLU A 471 36.54 11.29 -15.33
N GLN A 472 35.26 10.88 -15.32
CA GLN A 472 34.10 11.64 -15.84
C GLN A 472 34.22 11.98 -17.33
N GLU A 473 34.96 11.15 -18.07
CA GLU A 473 35.15 11.29 -19.51
C GLU A 473 34.07 10.52 -20.28
N GLN A 474 33.66 11.07 -21.43
CA GLN A 474 32.65 10.49 -22.30
C GLN A 474 33.17 10.39 -23.73
N ALA A 475 32.93 9.25 -24.39
CA ALA A 475 33.22 9.05 -25.80
C ALA A 475 31.94 8.62 -26.55
N PRO A 476 31.58 9.31 -27.66
CA PRO A 476 30.33 9.02 -28.36
C PRO A 476 30.40 7.69 -29.10
N VAL A 477 29.30 6.94 -29.05
CA VAL A 477 29.10 5.66 -29.75
C VAL A 477 27.99 5.80 -30.80
N VAL A 478 26.86 6.40 -30.41
CA VAL A 478 25.77 6.77 -31.32
C VAL A 478 25.42 8.22 -31.05
N LEU A 479 25.47 9.04 -32.12
CA LEU A 479 25.15 10.46 -32.02
C LEU A 479 23.65 10.65 -31.77
N SER A 480 23.32 11.69 -31.01
CA SER A 480 21.94 12.02 -30.71
C SER A 480 21.19 12.51 -31.94
N GLN A 481 19.92 12.10 -32.06
CA GLN A 481 19.01 12.54 -33.11
C GLN A 481 17.79 13.25 -32.50
N GLN A 482 17.20 14.20 -33.23
CA GLN A 482 15.96 14.85 -32.81
C GLN A 482 14.80 13.84 -32.84
N GLU A 483 13.82 14.02 -31.95
CA GLU A 483 12.61 13.20 -31.84
C GLU A 483 12.87 11.69 -31.61
N THR A 484 14.10 11.31 -31.26
CA THR A 484 14.50 9.92 -31.04
C THR A 484 15.20 9.78 -29.71
N MET A 485 14.96 8.66 -29.04
CA MET A 485 15.64 8.27 -27.83
C MET A 485 16.21 6.85 -27.92
N PHE A 486 17.26 6.59 -27.14
CA PHE A 486 17.74 5.24 -26.90
C PHE A 486 17.30 4.82 -25.50
N THR A 487 16.31 3.93 -25.40
CA THR A 487 15.71 3.53 -24.11
C THR A 487 16.56 2.53 -23.37
N GLU A 488 17.32 1.71 -24.12
CA GLU A 488 18.14 0.62 -23.61
C GLU A 488 19.35 0.39 -24.52
N ALA A 489 20.50 0.10 -23.93
CA ALA A 489 21.69 -0.30 -24.66
C ALA A 489 22.51 -1.29 -23.82
N LEU A 490 23.12 -2.26 -24.48
CA LEU A 490 24.04 -3.20 -23.85
C LEU A 490 25.25 -3.50 -24.72
N VAL A 491 26.31 -3.97 -24.06
CA VAL A 491 27.52 -4.46 -24.71
C VAL A 491 27.47 -5.97 -24.83
N ILE A 492 27.76 -6.49 -26.02
CA ILE A 492 27.82 -7.91 -26.30
C ILE A 492 29.23 -8.39 -26.03
N GLN A 493 29.43 -8.98 -24.85
CA GLN A 493 30.70 -9.53 -24.42
C GLN A 493 30.47 -10.77 -23.57
N THR A 494 31.41 -11.71 -23.64
CA THR A 494 31.40 -12.87 -22.76
C THR A 494 31.70 -12.43 -21.33
N ARG A 495 30.88 -12.89 -20.39
CA ARG A 495 31.00 -12.71 -18.94
C ARG A 495 31.16 -14.07 -18.26
N PRO A 496 31.74 -14.12 -17.07
CA PRO A 496 31.63 -15.29 -16.22
C PRO A 496 30.15 -15.66 -16.02
N LEU A 497 29.84 -16.96 -16.02
CA LEU A 497 28.53 -17.40 -15.60
C LEU A 497 28.38 -17.10 -14.10
N PRO A 498 27.29 -16.43 -13.68
CA PRO A 498 26.97 -16.28 -12.27
C PRO A 498 26.84 -17.63 -11.56
N ASN A 499 26.85 -17.60 -10.23
CA ASN A 499 26.66 -18.82 -9.45
C ASN A 499 25.32 -19.48 -9.79
N PHE A 500 25.32 -20.80 -9.90
CA PHE A 500 24.10 -21.57 -10.14
C PHE A 500 23.47 -22.00 -8.80
N ILE A 501 22.22 -21.60 -8.59
CA ILE A 501 21.37 -22.07 -7.49
C ILE A 501 20.34 -23.01 -8.10
N GLY A 502 20.51 -24.32 -7.88
CA GLY A 502 19.59 -25.33 -8.41
C GLY A 502 18.33 -25.49 -7.55
N ASP A 503 17.27 -26.03 -8.16
CA ASP A 503 16.05 -26.40 -7.45
C ASP A 503 16.35 -27.42 -6.33
N PRO A 504 15.84 -27.20 -5.11
CA PRO A 504 15.98 -28.16 -4.03
C PRO A 504 15.19 -29.43 -4.34
N ILE A 505 15.74 -30.58 -3.97
CA ILE A 505 15.18 -31.90 -4.24
C ILE A 505 14.47 -32.42 -2.99
N PRO A 506 13.14 -32.66 -3.03
CA PRO A 506 12.39 -33.24 -1.92
C PRO A 506 12.96 -34.60 -1.50
N GLY A 507 13.14 -34.81 -0.19
CA GLY A 507 13.74 -36.00 0.42
C GLY A 507 15.27 -36.04 0.40
N ILE A 508 15.91 -35.06 -0.23
CA ILE A 508 17.37 -34.85 -0.19
C ILE A 508 17.70 -33.54 0.53
N ASP A 509 17.16 -32.44 0.03
CA ASP A 509 17.46 -31.09 0.53
C ASP A 509 16.47 -30.63 1.61
N PHE A 510 15.23 -31.14 1.57
CA PHE A 510 14.20 -30.91 2.60
C PHE A 510 13.26 -32.12 2.71
N ASP A 511 12.36 -32.11 3.69
CA ASP A 511 11.41 -33.21 3.91
C ASP A 511 10.38 -33.31 2.78
N ALA A 512 10.32 -34.49 2.13
CA ALA A 512 9.40 -34.73 1.02
C ALA A 512 7.91 -34.66 1.44
N GLU A 513 7.60 -34.76 2.73
CA GLU A 513 6.23 -34.59 3.23
C GLU A 513 5.75 -33.13 3.10
N LEU A 514 6.65 -32.14 3.23
CA LEU A 514 6.29 -30.73 3.05
C LEU A 514 5.88 -30.41 1.60
N GLU A 515 6.56 -31.04 0.63
CA GLU A 515 6.17 -30.98 -0.78
C GLU A 515 4.80 -31.62 -1.00
N ALA A 516 4.59 -32.81 -0.44
CA ALA A 516 3.33 -33.56 -0.59
C ALA A 516 2.13 -32.84 0.04
N GLU A 517 2.35 -32.10 1.12
CA GLU A 517 1.34 -31.27 1.78
C GLU A 517 1.19 -29.87 1.13
N ASN A 518 2.10 -29.49 0.23
CA ASN A 518 2.20 -28.16 -0.38
C ASN A 518 2.32 -27.03 0.67
N VAL A 519 3.31 -27.16 1.57
CA VAL A 519 3.54 -26.22 2.68
C VAL A 519 5.00 -25.80 2.82
N GLY A 520 5.22 -24.56 3.26
CA GLY A 520 6.49 -24.07 3.81
C GLY A 520 6.42 -23.96 5.34
N ILE A 521 7.52 -23.55 5.98
CA ILE A 521 7.63 -23.37 7.44
C ILE A 521 8.07 -21.95 7.75
N VAL A 522 7.35 -21.30 8.67
CA VAL A 522 7.78 -20.05 9.31
C VAL A 522 8.32 -20.38 10.70
N HIS A 523 9.48 -19.83 11.05
CA HIS A 523 10.10 -19.90 12.37
C HIS A 523 10.34 -18.49 12.90
N ILE A 524 9.69 -18.13 14.00
CA ILE A 524 9.92 -16.87 14.72
C ILE A 524 10.67 -17.23 16.00
N ARG A 525 11.88 -16.69 16.20
CA ARG A 525 12.69 -17.03 17.37
C ARG A 525 12.06 -16.51 18.66
N SER A 526 11.45 -15.33 18.67
CA SER A 526 10.51 -14.92 19.71
C SER A 526 9.62 -13.76 19.26
N VAL A 527 8.32 -13.83 19.54
CA VAL A 527 7.40 -12.71 19.33
C VAL A 527 7.61 -11.56 20.34
N TYR A 528 8.41 -11.79 21.39
CA TYR A 528 8.78 -10.77 22.36
C TYR A 528 10.06 -10.02 21.96
N ASP A 529 10.81 -10.53 21.00
CA ASP A 529 11.95 -9.85 20.39
C ASP A 529 11.42 -8.80 19.41
N VAL A 530 11.54 -7.52 19.76
CA VAL A 530 11.11 -6.40 18.91
C VAL A 530 12.35 -5.58 18.55
N ASP A 531 12.83 -5.73 17.31
CA ASP A 531 14.06 -5.09 16.83
C ASP A 531 15.28 -5.34 17.72
N GLY A 532 15.44 -6.56 18.25
CA GLY A 532 16.52 -6.91 19.18
C GLY A 532 16.30 -6.42 20.62
N ASN A 533 15.09 -5.99 20.98
CA ASN A 533 14.72 -5.56 22.33
C ASN A 533 13.67 -6.47 22.96
N ASP A 534 13.84 -6.81 24.24
CA ASP A 534 12.90 -7.66 24.98
C ASP A 534 11.67 -6.84 25.39
N SER A 535 10.54 -7.10 24.73
CA SER A 535 9.25 -6.48 25.05
C SER A 535 8.48 -7.23 26.14
N SER A 536 8.91 -8.44 26.54
CA SER A 536 8.13 -9.23 27.49
C SER A 536 8.08 -8.59 28.89
N PRO A 537 6.94 -8.64 29.61
CA PRO A 537 6.78 -7.93 30.88
C PRO A 537 7.81 -8.26 31.97
N ASN A 538 8.27 -9.52 32.01
CA ASN A 538 9.18 -10.04 33.04
C ASN A 538 10.54 -10.49 32.46
N GLY A 539 10.77 -10.31 31.16
CA GLY A 539 11.89 -10.87 30.42
C GLY A 539 11.63 -12.30 29.92
N ILE A 540 12.15 -12.64 28.74
CA ILE A 540 11.84 -13.91 28.05
C ILE A 540 12.11 -15.14 28.92
N SER A 541 13.22 -15.13 29.68
CA SER A 541 13.55 -16.24 30.58
C SER A 541 12.54 -16.46 31.71
N ALA A 542 11.90 -15.40 32.21
CA ALA A 542 10.86 -15.50 33.23
C ALA A 542 9.49 -15.84 32.61
N THR A 543 9.24 -15.36 31.38
CA THR A 543 8.03 -15.71 30.60
C THR A 543 8.02 -17.19 30.22
N ALA A 544 9.20 -17.76 29.90
CA ALA A 544 9.38 -19.17 29.57
C ALA A 544 9.25 -20.13 30.76
N ASP A 545 9.39 -19.61 31.99
CA ASP A 545 9.35 -20.40 33.22
C ASP A 545 7.93 -20.39 33.82
N PRO A 546 7.16 -21.50 33.74
CA PRO A 546 5.77 -21.53 34.20
C PRO A 546 5.62 -21.36 35.72
N LEU A 547 6.69 -21.49 36.52
CA LEU A 547 6.65 -21.13 37.95
C LEU A 547 6.65 -19.62 38.17
N GLN A 548 7.25 -18.86 37.26
CA GLN A 548 7.35 -17.42 37.36
C GLN A 548 6.22 -16.74 36.61
N THR A 549 5.92 -17.23 35.41
CA THR A 549 4.82 -16.76 34.56
C THR A 549 3.89 -17.92 34.25
N PRO A 550 2.86 -18.13 35.08
CA PRO A 550 1.80 -19.07 34.79
C PRO A 550 1.19 -18.82 33.41
N GLU A 551 0.64 -19.86 32.82
CA GLU A 551 0.13 -19.82 31.46
C GLU A 551 -0.91 -18.71 31.20
N ASP A 552 -1.83 -18.48 32.13
CA ASP A 552 -2.85 -17.43 32.10
C ASP A 552 -2.28 -16.00 32.23
N GLN A 553 -1.00 -15.86 32.57
CA GLN A 553 -0.28 -14.59 32.67
C GLN A 553 0.65 -14.34 31.47
N ARG A 554 0.79 -15.28 30.54
CA ARG A 554 1.55 -15.06 29.29
C ARG A 554 0.73 -14.16 28.34
N PRO A 555 1.27 -13.00 27.89
CA PRO A 555 0.54 -12.10 26.99
C PRO A 555 0.21 -12.72 25.62
N ALA A 556 1.22 -13.26 24.93
CA ALA A 556 1.09 -13.87 23.63
C ALA A 556 0.90 -15.39 23.76
N ARG A 557 -0.12 -15.92 23.09
CA ARG A 557 -0.54 -17.33 23.22
C ARG A 557 -0.71 -18.03 21.87
N PHE A 558 -1.17 -17.32 20.84
CA PHE A 558 -1.40 -17.90 19.52
C PHE A 558 -0.99 -16.95 18.41
N ILE A 559 -0.76 -17.51 17.22
CA ILE A 559 -0.64 -16.76 15.97
C ILE A 559 -1.88 -17.06 15.12
N ARG A 560 -2.54 -16.01 14.61
CA ARG A 560 -3.52 -16.10 13.51
C ARG A 560 -2.79 -15.90 12.20
N ILE A 561 -2.96 -16.83 11.26
CA ILE A 561 -2.41 -16.71 9.91
C ILE A 561 -3.54 -16.25 8.98
N VAL A 562 -3.28 -15.21 8.18
CA VAL A 562 -4.28 -14.55 7.33
C VAL A 562 -3.78 -14.51 5.89
N LYS A 563 -4.63 -14.85 4.94
CA LYS A 563 -4.37 -14.80 3.50
C LYS A 563 -5.01 -13.57 2.88
N ALA A 564 -4.33 -12.97 1.91
CA ALA A 564 -4.93 -11.96 1.04
C ALA A 564 -6.05 -12.56 0.19
N VAL A 565 -7.20 -11.90 0.11
CA VAL A 565 -8.20 -12.20 -0.93
C VAL A 565 -7.96 -11.24 -2.07
N SER A 566 -7.43 -11.76 -3.18
CA SER A 566 -7.20 -11.00 -4.39
C SER A 566 -8.51 -10.50 -4.98
N THR A 567 -8.52 -9.26 -5.46
CA THR A 567 -9.67 -8.65 -6.13
C THR A 567 -9.73 -9.12 -7.59
N ALA A 568 -10.93 -9.46 -8.06
CA ALA A 568 -11.18 -9.76 -9.46
C ALA A 568 -11.63 -8.48 -10.20
N SER A 569 -11.44 -8.44 -11.51
CA SER A 569 -12.00 -7.38 -12.35
C SER A 569 -13.53 -7.36 -12.30
N ASP A 570 -14.11 -6.17 -12.45
CA ASP A 570 -15.55 -5.94 -12.59
C ASP A 570 -16.19 -6.80 -13.71
N ASP A 571 -15.42 -7.18 -14.75
CA ASP A 571 -15.88 -8.10 -15.81
C ASP A 571 -16.12 -9.54 -15.32
N VAL A 572 -15.47 -9.93 -14.21
CA VAL A 572 -15.63 -11.25 -13.58
C VAL A 572 -16.70 -11.20 -12.50
N VAL A 573 -16.66 -10.20 -11.62
CA VAL A 573 -17.64 -9.98 -10.56
C VAL A 573 -17.70 -8.49 -10.19
N ASP A 574 -18.83 -7.87 -10.52
CA ASP A 574 -19.15 -6.50 -10.16
C ASP A 574 -19.82 -6.47 -8.77
N PHE A 575 -19.32 -5.64 -7.86
CA PHE A 575 -19.89 -5.41 -6.53
C PHE A 575 -19.57 -3.99 -6.02
N ASP A 576 -20.53 -3.38 -5.32
CA ASP A 576 -20.34 -2.05 -4.73
C ASP A 576 -19.31 -2.08 -3.58
N GLY A 577 -18.56 -1.00 -3.40
CA GLY A 577 -17.58 -0.83 -2.32
C GLY A 577 -18.18 -0.95 -0.92
N ASP A 578 -19.51 -0.87 -0.78
CA ASP A 578 -20.20 -1.20 0.46
C ASP A 578 -20.05 -2.69 0.88
N ALA A 579 -19.65 -3.59 -0.02
CA ALA A 579 -19.32 -4.97 0.33
C ALA A 579 -18.13 -5.08 1.32
N PHE A 580 -17.21 -4.12 1.28
CA PHE A 580 -16.12 -4.01 2.27
C PHE A 580 -16.61 -3.48 3.63
N GLY A 581 -17.78 -2.83 3.68
CA GLY A 581 -18.33 -2.37 4.93
C GLY A 581 -17.58 -1.16 5.54
N VAL A 582 -17.67 -0.99 6.87
CA VAL A 582 -17.22 0.26 7.56
C VAL A 582 -15.73 0.51 7.49
N ALA A 583 -14.91 -0.53 7.31
CA ALA A 583 -13.47 -0.37 7.20
C ALA A 583 -13.03 0.03 5.78
N ARG A 584 -13.85 -0.24 4.75
CA ARG A 584 -13.54 0.00 3.33
C ARG A 584 -12.14 -0.50 2.91
N ASN A 585 -11.71 -1.61 3.50
CA ASN A 585 -10.41 -2.23 3.29
C ASN A 585 -10.54 -3.53 2.49
N HIS A 586 -9.42 -4.14 2.10
CA HIS A 586 -9.41 -5.42 1.38
C HIS A 586 -9.96 -6.60 2.20
N MET A 587 -10.54 -7.56 1.49
CA MET A 587 -11.06 -8.83 2.02
C MET A 587 -9.92 -9.77 2.45
N LYS A 588 -10.17 -10.60 3.47
CA LYS A 588 -9.16 -11.50 4.07
C LYS A 588 -9.77 -12.83 4.47
N ASP A 589 -9.03 -13.91 4.21
CA ASP A 589 -9.33 -15.26 4.69
C ASP A 589 -8.40 -15.61 5.86
N ILE A 590 -8.87 -16.36 6.85
CA ILE A 590 -8.01 -16.91 7.90
C ILE A 590 -7.59 -18.32 7.51
N LEU A 591 -6.27 -18.58 7.50
CA LEU A 591 -5.70 -19.89 7.17
C LEU A 591 -5.70 -20.84 8.37
N GLY A 592 -5.59 -20.29 9.58
CA GLY A 592 -5.65 -21.06 10.83
C GLY A 592 -4.85 -20.43 11.95
N TYR A 593 -4.70 -21.23 13.02
CA TYR A 593 -4.11 -20.84 14.29
C TYR A 593 -3.01 -21.81 14.70
N VAL A 594 -1.96 -21.27 15.33
CA VAL A 594 -0.90 -22.07 15.96
C VAL A 594 -0.55 -21.53 17.33
N PRO A 595 -0.18 -22.39 18.29
CA PRO A 595 0.26 -21.94 19.61
C PRO A 595 1.64 -21.28 19.55
N ILE A 596 1.86 -20.34 20.48
CA ILE A 596 3.16 -19.73 20.76
C ILE A 596 3.75 -20.41 22.00
N GLU A 597 5.00 -20.86 21.89
CA GLU A 597 5.69 -21.54 22.98
C GLU A 597 6.06 -20.55 24.11
N PRO A 598 6.32 -21.01 25.35
CA PRO A 598 6.49 -20.12 26.50
C PRO A 598 7.61 -19.07 26.39
N ASP A 599 8.68 -19.33 25.65
CA ASP A 599 9.75 -18.35 25.36
C ASP A 599 9.38 -17.35 24.25
N GLY A 600 8.13 -17.38 23.77
CA GLY A 600 7.63 -16.57 22.67
C GLY A 600 7.97 -17.12 21.29
N SER A 601 8.69 -18.24 21.18
CA SER A 601 9.04 -18.82 19.88
C SER A 601 7.84 -19.51 19.23
N ALA A 602 7.82 -19.53 17.90
CA ALA A 602 6.81 -20.26 17.13
C ALA A 602 7.43 -20.84 15.85
N MET A 603 7.07 -22.07 15.51
CA MET A 603 7.53 -22.73 14.28
C MET A 603 6.39 -23.56 13.69
N PHE A 604 5.92 -23.16 12.51
CA PHE A 604 4.63 -23.64 11.97
C PHE A 604 4.58 -23.73 10.46
N LYS A 605 3.68 -24.59 9.96
CA LYS A 605 3.41 -24.77 8.53
C LYS A 605 2.53 -23.64 7.99
N VAL A 606 2.80 -23.23 6.75
CA VAL A 606 1.95 -22.31 5.96
C VAL A 606 1.74 -22.88 4.55
N PRO A 607 0.58 -22.69 3.90
CA PRO A 607 0.40 -23.10 2.52
C PRO A 607 1.45 -22.47 1.60
N ALA A 608 2.05 -23.27 0.72
CA ALA A 608 2.95 -22.79 -0.29
C ALA A 608 2.20 -22.03 -1.39
N ASP A 609 2.88 -21.07 -2.03
CA ASP A 609 2.36 -20.29 -3.16
C ASP A 609 1.13 -19.42 -2.83
N VAL A 610 1.01 -19.02 -1.56
CA VAL A 610 -0.08 -18.21 -1.04
C VAL A 610 0.50 -16.97 -0.37
N ALA A 611 -0.02 -15.78 -0.73
CA ALA A 611 0.26 -14.54 -0.02
C ALA A 611 -0.40 -14.57 1.37
N PHE A 612 0.41 -14.49 2.41
CA PHE A 612 -0.08 -14.48 3.79
C PHE A 612 0.62 -13.43 4.66
N SER A 613 -0.06 -13.09 5.74
CA SER A 613 0.43 -12.32 6.86
C SER A 613 -0.06 -12.99 8.16
N PHE A 614 0.27 -12.44 9.32
CA PHE A 614 -0.16 -13.00 10.60
C PHE A 614 -0.35 -11.94 11.68
N SER A 615 -0.90 -12.38 12.82
CA SER A 615 -1.18 -11.55 13.98
C SER A 615 -0.94 -12.33 15.27
N ILE A 616 -0.38 -11.67 16.28
CA ILE A 616 -0.16 -12.24 17.60
C ILE A 616 -1.42 -12.09 18.45
N LEU A 617 -1.85 -13.17 19.09
CA LEU A 617 -3.09 -13.23 19.86
C LEU A 617 -2.86 -13.54 21.33
N ASP A 618 -3.76 -13.06 22.18
CA ASP A 618 -3.86 -13.45 23.58
C ASP A 618 -4.54 -14.81 23.78
N GLY A 619 -4.68 -15.23 25.04
CA GLY A 619 -5.37 -16.47 25.42
C GLY A 619 -6.87 -16.50 25.12
N LYS A 620 -7.47 -15.36 24.75
CA LYS A 620 -8.87 -15.20 24.34
C LYS A 620 -9.04 -15.14 22.82
N GLY A 621 -7.96 -15.22 22.05
CA GLY A 621 -7.96 -15.16 20.59
C GLY A 621 -8.07 -13.75 20.01
N LYS A 622 -7.82 -12.70 20.81
CA LYS A 622 -7.82 -11.30 20.36
C LYS A 622 -6.42 -10.87 19.95
N ARG A 623 -6.30 -10.06 18.89
CA ARG A 623 -5.00 -9.48 18.47
C ARG A 623 -4.45 -8.50 19.51
N ILE A 624 -3.21 -8.70 19.94
CA ILE A 624 -2.55 -7.92 21.01
C ILE A 624 -1.13 -7.52 20.66
N ASN A 625 -0.63 -6.46 21.29
CA ASN A 625 0.80 -6.23 21.41
C ASN A 625 1.38 -7.23 22.43
N PRO A 626 2.48 -7.93 22.12
CA PRO A 626 3.03 -8.96 23.00
C PRO A 626 3.63 -8.38 24.30
N ASP A 627 3.79 -7.06 24.40
CA ASP A 627 4.39 -6.35 25.55
C ASP A 627 3.58 -6.41 26.87
N GLY A 628 2.39 -7.02 26.84
CA GLY A 628 1.51 -7.15 28.01
C GLY A 628 0.78 -5.86 28.38
N SER A 629 0.81 -4.83 27.53
CA SER A 629 0.03 -3.61 27.69
C SER A 629 -1.49 -3.85 27.64
N GLY A 630 -1.91 -4.93 26.94
CA GLY A 630 -3.31 -5.17 26.60
C GLY A 630 -3.81 -4.27 25.48
N GLU A 631 -2.94 -3.50 24.84
CA GLU A 631 -3.30 -2.64 23.72
C GLU A 631 -3.40 -3.44 22.40
N PRO A 632 -4.22 -2.99 21.43
CA PRO A 632 -4.34 -3.64 20.14
C PRO A 632 -2.98 -3.82 19.45
N GLY A 633 -2.72 -5.06 19.02
CA GLY A 633 -1.49 -5.41 18.31
C GLY A 633 -1.35 -4.67 16.99
N GLN A 634 -0.11 -4.31 16.62
CA GLN A 634 0.22 -3.93 15.25
C GLN A 634 -0.05 -5.11 14.30
N ARG A 635 -0.46 -4.81 13.07
CA ARG A 635 -0.61 -5.80 12.01
C ARG A 635 0.75 -6.03 11.36
N HIS A 636 1.02 -7.25 10.89
CA HIS A 636 2.13 -7.47 9.97
C HIS A 636 1.67 -6.98 8.57
N GLU A 637 2.19 -5.84 8.14
CA GLU A 637 1.68 -5.10 6.98
C GLU A 637 2.46 -5.40 5.69
N TYR A 638 2.77 -6.69 5.51
CA TYR A 638 3.57 -7.19 4.39
C TYR A 638 3.10 -8.58 3.98
N TRP A 639 3.07 -8.84 2.66
CA TRP A 639 2.70 -10.14 2.12
C TRP A 639 3.91 -11.06 1.99
N MET A 640 3.94 -12.09 2.82
CA MET A 640 4.90 -13.18 2.71
C MET A 640 4.36 -14.27 1.80
N ALA A 641 5.26 -14.96 1.11
CA ALA A 641 4.96 -16.19 0.40
C ALA A 641 6.16 -17.12 0.52
N LEU A 642 5.91 -18.42 0.73
CA LEU A 642 6.92 -19.46 0.81
C LEU A 642 6.66 -20.49 -0.28
N ARG A 643 7.73 -21.10 -0.79
CA ARG A 643 7.65 -22.30 -1.63
C ARG A 643 7.47 -23.54 -0.76
N ALA A 644 6.98 -24.63 -1.35
CA ALA A 644 6.88 -25.90 -0.64
C ALA A 644 8.27 -26.36 -0.18
N GLY A 645 8.37 -26.80 1.07
CA GLY A 645 9.65 -27.16 1.70
C GLY A 645 10.54 -26.01 2.16
N GLU A 646 10.21 -24.75 1.83
CA GLU A 646 10.98 -23.59 2.29
C GLU A 646 10.85 -23.41 3.80
N VAL A 647 11.94 -23.02 4.46
CA VAL A 647 11.95 -22.58 5.86
C VAL A 647 12.36 -21.12 5.91
N ARG A 648 11.49 -20.26 6.45
CA ARG A 648 11.77 -18.85 6.71
C ARG A 648 11.94 -18.63 8.20
N GLU A 649 13.11 -18.19 8.62
CA GLU A 649 13.36 -17.76 10.00
C GLU A 649 13.29 -16.23 10.11
N CYS A 650 12.66 -15.75 11.19
CA CYS A 650 12.64 -14.37 11.63
C CYS A 650 13.23 -14.29 13.03
N SER A 651 14.16 -13.36 13.26
CA SER A 651 14.78 -13.16 14.58
C SER A 651 13.78 -12.68 15.63
N GLY A 652 12.81 -11.86 15.22
CA GLY A 652 11.77 -11.31 16.08
C GLY A 652 10.65 -10.64 15.27
N CYS A 653 9.83 -9.89 15.97
CA CYS A 653 8.91 -8.91 15.38
C CYS A 653 9.63 -7.56 15.23
N HIS A 654 9.02 -6.63 14.50
CA HIS A 654 9.50 -5.25 14.40
C HIS A 654 8.56 -4.32 15.16
N ALA A 655 9.08 -3.19 15.60
CA ALA A 655 8.25 -2.09 16.06
C ALA A 655 7.46 -1.52 14.86
N ASP A 656 6.68 -0.47 15.09
CA ASP A 656 5.83 0.11 14.05
C ASP A 656 6.57 0.36 12.70
N GLY A 657 5.77 0.47 11.63
CA GLY A 657 6.26 0.52 10.24
C GLY A 657 7.02 1.79 9.85
N GLU A 658 7.58 2.52 10.81
CA GLU A 658 8.50 3.65 10.67
C GLU A 658 9.91 3.33 11.19
N THR A 659 10.12 2.15 11.78
CA THR A 659 11.47 1.73 12.15
C THR A 659 12.27 1.33 10.92
N GLU A 660 13.45 1.93 10.76
CA GLU A 660 14.38 1.59 9.67
C GLU A 660 15.19 0.31 9.97
N THR A 661 14.86 -0.41 11.05
CA THR A 661 15.49 -1.68 11.39
C THR A 661 15.16 -2.71 10.30
N PRO A 662 16.13 -3.43 9.73
CA PRO A 662 15.88 -4.27 8.56
C PRO A 662 14.97 -5.45 8.90
N HIS A 663 13.79 -5.54 8.29
CA HIS A 663 12.89 -6.70 8.41
C HIS A 663 13.08 -7.68 7.26
N GLY A 664 13.21 -8.98 7.58
CA GLY A 664 13.09 -10.07 6.62
C GLY A 664 14.34 -10.30 5.78
N ARG A 665 15.41 -9.53 6.02
CA ARG A 665 16.73 -9.72 5.42
C ARG A 665 17.63 -10.53 6.36
N TYR A 666 17.73 -11.82 6.07
CA TYR A 666 18.38 -12.82 6.93
C TYR A 666 19.81 -12.47 7.39
N ASN A 667 20.56 -11.67 6.63
CA ASN A 667 21.94 -11.29 6.92
C ASN A 667 22.10 -9.86 7.48
N ALA A 668 21.01 -9.12 7.70
CA ALA A 668 21.05 -7.75 8.19
C ALA A 668 20.18 -7.52 9.45
N GLU A 669 19.35 -8.49 9.83
CA GLU A 669 18.56 -8.45 11.06
C GLU A 669 19.45 -8.35 12.32
N PRO A 670 18.96 -7.71 13.40
CA PRO A 670 19.57 -7.81 14.72
C PRO A 670 19.69 -9.27 15.18
N GLU A 671 20.75 -9.59 15.94
CA GLU A 671 20.84 -10.89 16.60
C GLU A 671 19.64 -11.07 17.53
N SER A 672 18.98 -12.23 17.43
CA SER A 672 17.84 -12.50 18.31
C SER A 672 18.25 -12.55 19.77
N ILE A 673 17.44 -11.94 20.62
CA ILE A 673 17.61 -11.95 22.08
C ILE A 673 17.12 -13.26 22.71
N ASN A 674 16.35 -14.08 21.98
CA ASN A 674 16.02 -15.43 22.42
C ASN A 674 17.15 -16.39 22.05
N MET A 675 18.05 -16.58 23.01
CA MET A 675 19.20 -17.50 22.89
C MET A 675 18.81 -18.99 22.89
N GLY A 676 17.53 -19.31 23.14
CA GLY A 676 17.08 -20.70 23.28
C GLY A 676 17.71 -21.41 24.50
N ALA A 677 17.85 -22.73 24.41
CA ALA A 677 18.37 -23.55 25.49
C ALA A 677 19.86 -23.25 25.78
N LEU A 678 20.16 -22.83 27.01
CA LEU A 678 21.52 -22.46 27.42
C LEU A 678 22.44 -23.67 27.71
N ALA A 679 21.86 -24.87 27.81
CA ALA A 679 22.55 -26.13 28.03
C ALA A 679 21.70 -27.28 27.50
N ALA A 680 22.30 -28.46 27.29
CA ALA A 680 21.59 -29.68 26.97
C ALA A 680 20.84 -30.23 28.21
N ALA A 681 19.86 -29.47 28.68
CA ALA A 681 19.04 -29.71 29.85
C ALA A 681 17.62 -29.19 29.60
N PRO A 682 16.58 -29.72 30.28
CA PRO A 682 15.24 -29.14 30.18
C PRO A 682 15.25 -27.64 30.54
N PHE A 683 14.37 -26.86 29.91
CA PHE A 683 14.16 -25.46 30.29
C PHE A 683 13.70 -25.37 31.75
N ALA A 684 13.86 -24.19 32.36
CA ALA A 684 13.57 -23.98 33.77
C ALA A 684 12.13 -24.36 34.09
N ASN A 685 11.97 -25.33 35.00
CA ASN A 685 10.67 -25.81 35.48
C ASN A 685 9.70 -26.26 34.36
N THR A 686 10.22 -26.73 33.22
CA THR A 686 9.39 -27.35 32.17
C THR A 686 9.92 -28.71 31.77
N GLN A 687 9.04 -29.58 31.27
CA GLN A 687 9.43 -30.83 30.64
C GLN A 687 8.45 -31.20 29.53
N LEU A 688 8.90 -31.09 28.27
CA LEU A 688 8.13 -31.56 27.13
C LEU A 688 7.96 -33.08 27.17
N ARG A 689 6.73 -33.55 26.95
CA ARG A 689 6.35 -34.97 27.02
C ARG A 689 5.59 -35.40 25.78
N ASP A 690 5.68 -36.68 25.45
CA ASP A 690 4.86 -37.29 24.41
C ASP A 690 3.39 -37.42 24.86
N GLU A 691 2.52 -37.87 23.95
CA GLU A 691 1.09 -38.10 24.21
C GLU A 691 0.82 -39.11 25.34
N PHE A 692 1.82 -39.92 25.74
CA PHE A 692 1.73 -40.90 26.82
C PHE A 692 2.29 -40.37 28.16
N GLY A 693 2.80 -39.13 28.18
CA GLY A 693 3.40 -38.49 29.36
C GLY A 693 4.89 -38.83 29.56
N THR A 694 5.54 -39.50 28.60
CA THR A 694 6.96 -39.81 28.64
C THR A 694 7.77 -38.56 28.31
N PRO A 695 8.76 -38.17 29.14
CA PRO A 695 9.66 -37.07 28.78
C PRO A 695 10.40 -37.34 27.47
N HIS A 696 10.46 -36.32 26.62
CA HIS A 696 11.36 -36.34 25.46
C HIS A 696 12.83 -36.17 25.88
N ILE A 697 13.74 -36.41 24.93
CA ILE A 697 15.17 -36.11 25.07
C ILE A 697 15.38 -34.61 25.25
N THR A 698 16.45 -34.19 25.93
CA THR A 698 16.70 -32.76 26.19
C THR A 698 16.89 -31.93 24.91
N PRO A 699 16.61 -30.61 24.95
CA PRO A 699 16.93 -29.71 23.84
C PRO A 699 18.44 -29.64 23.59
N GLU A 700 18.81 -29.27 22.37
CA GLU A 700 20.18 -28.93 21.99
C GLU A 700 20.47 -27.47 22.34
N VAL A 701 21.75 -27.14 22.60
CA VAL A 701 22.14 -25.77 22.97
C VAL A 701 21.80 -24.82 21.82
N GLY A 702 21.07 -23.74 22.12
CA GLY A 702 20.63 -22.74 21.13
C GLY A 702 19.22 -22.96 20.57
N GLU A 703 18.60 -24.12 20.80
CA GLU A 703 17.22 -24.38 20.33
C GLU A 703 16.22 -23.53 21.12
N THR A 704 15.38 -22.78 20.41
CA THR A 704 14.16 -22.20 21.00
C THR A 704 13.19 -23.32 21.41
N MET A 705 12.20 -23.02 22.24
CA MET A 705 11.19 -24.02 22.63
C MET A 705 10.43 -24.56 21.41
N ALA A 706 10.18 -23.73 20.39
CA ALA A 706 9.52 -24.12 19.15
C ALA A 706 10.41 -24.99 18.24
N GLN A 707 11.71 -24.70 18.14
CA GLN A 707 12.65 -25.58 17.42
C GLN A 707 12.75 -26.94 18.09
N TYR A 708 12.88 -26.95 19.41
CA TYR A 708 12.93 -28.18 20.20
C TYR A 708 11.64 -29.00 20.05
N PHE A 709 10.47 -28.37 20.10
CA PHE A 709 9.19 -29.02 19.80
C PHE A 709 9.18 -29.62 18.38
N SER A 710 9.57 -28.81 17.38
CA SER A 710 9.49 -29.18 15.97
C SER A 710 10.41 -30.33 15.61
N ARG A 711 11.60 -30.41 16.20
CA ARG A 711 12.52 -31.54 16.00
C ARG A 711 11.95 -32.88 16.49
N LEU A 712 11.07 -32.84 17.48
CA LEU A 712 10.52 -34.05 18.10
C LEU A 712 9.18 -34.47 17.53
N ASN A 713 8.33 -33.49 17.21
CA ASN A 713 6.93 -33.70 16.85
C ASN A 713 6.58 -33.20 15.44
N GLY A 714 7.53 -32.59 14.73
CA GLY A 714 7.28 -31.81 13.52
C GLY A 714 6.85 -30.36 13.84
N PRO A 715 7.00 -29.42 12.90
CA PRO A 715 6.46 -28.06 13.03
C PRO A 715 4.97 -28.06 13.34
N ARG A 716 4.48 -27.03 14.04
CA ARG A 716 3.05 -26.92 14.35
C ARG A 716 2.23 -26.85 13.06
N THR A 717 1.30 -27.79 12.90
CA THR A 717 0.26 -27.72 11.86
C THR A 717 -0.81 -26.72 12.33
N PRO A 718 -1.24 -25.76 11.48
CA PRO A 718 -2.34 -24.87 11.83
C PRO A 718 -3.63 -25.62 12.14
N SER A 719 -4.51 -25.00 12.91
CA SER A 719 -5.87 -25.48 13.18
C SER A 719 -6.90 -24.41 12.82
N ILE A 720 -8.11 -24.82 12.42
CA ILE A 720 -9.25 -23.89 12.30
C ILE A 720 -9.79 -23.43 13.67
N ASN A 721 -9.37 -24.11 14.74
CA ASN A 721 -9.77 -23.86 16.12
C ASN A 721 -8.60 -23.28 16.92
N ILE A 722 -8.91 -22.54 17.99
CA ILE A 722 -7.90 -22.14 18.98
C ILE A 722 -7.89 -23.22 20.07
N LEU A 723 -6.82 -24.02 20.10
CA LEU A 723 -6.65 -25.15 21.01
C LEU A 723 -5.32 -25.01 21.75
N ASP A 724 -5.34 -25.14 23.06
CA ASP A 724 -4.13 -25.23 23.89
C ASP A 724 -4.17 -26.46 24.77
N TYR A 725 -3.15 -27.31 24.68
CA TYR A 725 -3.00 -28.51 25.51
C TYR A 725 -2.02 -28.30 26.67
N SER A 726 -1.49 -27.08 26.85
CA SER A 726 -0.50 -26.74 27.86
C SER A 726 0.70 -27.70 27.80
N ASP A 727 1.35 -27.80 26.63
CA ASP A 727 2.40 -28.80 26.37
C ASP A 727 3.65 -28.67 27.29
N TRP A 728 3.75 -27.57 28.05
CA TRP A 728 4.91 -27.18 28.86
C TRP A 728 4.62 -27.12 30.38
N THR A 729 3.81 -28.03 30.91
CA THR A 729 3.47 -28.03 32.34
C THR A 729 4.63 -28.46 33.26
N GLU A 730 4.56 -27.93 34.48
CA GLU A 730 5.57 -28.10 35.54
C GLU A 730 5.31 -29.32 36.45
N ASP A 731 4.05 -29.73 36.57
CA ASP A 731 3.54 -30.55 37.66
C ASP A 731 3.87 -32.05 37.57
N GLY A 732 4.62 -32.46 36.55
CA GLY A 732 4.93 -33.85 36.27
C GLY A 732 3.68 -34.71 35.99
N SER A 733 2.52 -34.07 35.76
CA SER A 733 1.34 -34.73 35.26
C SER A 733 1.49 -35.03 33.77
N ASN A 734 0.71 -35.98 33.27
CA ASN A 734 0.66 -36.23 31.84
C ASN A 734 0.08 -35.01 31.15
N ARG A 735 0.55 -34.72 29.93
CA ARG A 735 -0.10 -33.78 29.00
C ARG A 735 -1.63 -33.89 29.13
N PRO A 736 -2.35 -32.79 29.40
CA PRO A 736 -3.82 -32.78 29.42
C PRO A 736 -4.39 -33.49 28.19
N LYS A 737 -5.31 -34.44 28.40
CA LYS A 737 -6.02 -35.11 27.30
C LYS A 737 -7.11 -34.23 26.68
N VAL A 738 -7.45 -33.15 27.36
CA VAL A 738 -8.44 -32.15 26.98
C VAL A 738 -7.70 -30.83 26.98
N ALA A 739 -7.93 -30.02 25.95
CA ALA A 739 -7.35 -28.70 25.85
C ALA A 739 -7.78 -27.83 27.04
N THR A 740 -6.85 -27.05 27.59
CA THR A 740 -7.09 -26.06 28.65
C THR A 740 -7.78 -24.81 28.10
N THR A 741 -7.53 -24.49 26.83
CA THR A 741 -8.30 -23.54 26.02
C THR A 741 -8.88 -24.28 24.82
N ASP A 742 -10.19 -24.23 24.63
CA ASP A 742 -10.87 -24.83 23.48
C ASP A 742 -11.93 -23.86 22.96
N PHE A 743 -11.61 -23.19 21.85
CA PHE A 743 -12.55 -22.38 21.08
C PHE A 743 -12.76 -23.03 19.71
N SER A 744 -13.35 -24.23 19.74
CA SER A 744 -13.70 -24.98 18.56
C SER A 744 -14.98 -24.47 17.90
N TYR A 745 -14.96 -24.34 16.58
CA TYR A 745 -16.20 -24.10 15.83
C TYR A 745 -17.23 -25.22 15.96
N GLY A 746 -16.84 -26.40 16.44
CA GLY A 746 -17.78 -27.46 16.80
C GLY A 746 -18.75 -27.07 17.91
N ASP A 747 -18.41 -26.05 18.72
CA ASP A 747 -19.28 -25.50 19.76
C ASP A 747 -20.13 -24.31 19.26
N LEU A 748 -19.98 -23.87 18.00
CA LEU A 748 -20.87 -22.86 17.44
C LEU A 748 -22.30 -23.40 17.38
N ARG A 749 -23.24 -22.52 17.76
CA ARG A 749 -24.68 -22.78 17.70
C ARG A 749 -25.32 -22.23 16.42
N THR A 750 -24.53 -21.50 15.64
CA THR A 750 -24.81 -20.95 14.31
C THR A 750 -23.92 -21.64 13.29
N GLU A 751 -24.03 -21.25 12.02
CA GLU A 751 -23.17 -21.75 10.95
C GLU A 751 -21.70 -21.42 11.21
N ALA A 752 -20.81 -22.37 10.90
CA ALA A 752 -19.37 -22.19 11.04
C ALA A 752 -18.81 -21.54 9.76
N PRO A 753 -17.85 -20.59 9.86
CA PRO A 753 -17.29 -19.86 8.72
C PRO A 753 -16.28 -20.69 7.91
N THR A 754 -16.41 -22.01 7.89
CA THR A 754 -15.45 -22.90 7.22
C THR A 754 -16.07 -24.26 6.92
N GLU A 755 -15.72 -24.81 5.75
CA GLU A 755 -16.06 -26.19 5.37
C GLU A 755 -14.98 -27.19 5.79
N CYS A 756 -13.89 -26.73 6.42
CA CYS A 756 -12.82 -27.62 6.82
C CYS A 756 -13.26 -28.66 7.85
N GLY A 757 -12.80 -29.89 7.64
CA GLY A 757 -12.94 -30.95 8.63
C GLY A 757 -12.12 -30.66 9.89
N SER A 758 -12.14 -31.63 10.83
CA SER A 758 -11.34 -31.54 12.05
C SER A 758 -9.83 -31.59 11.80
N GLU A 759 -9.40 -32.10 10.65
CA GLU A 759 -8.00 -32.16 10.23
C GLU A 759 -7.71 -31.02 9.26
N TRP A 760 -6.71 -30.19 9.58
CA TRP A 760 -6.28 -29.09 8.73
C TRP A 760 -5.47 -29.59 7.54
N ASN A 761 -5.60 -28.90 6.41
CA ASN A 761 -4.72 -29.03 5.25
C ASN A 761 -4.50 -27.65 4.60
N SER A 762 -3.60 -27.57 3.64
CA SER A 762 -3.18 -26.31 3.00
C SER A 762 -4.30 -25.56 2.25
N LEU A 763 -5.43 -26.20 1.97
CA LEU A 763 -6.61 -25.58 1.35
C LEU A 763 -7.62 -25.04 2.39
N CYS A 764 -7.35 -25.18 3.68
CA CYS A 764 -8.29 -24.71 4.68
C CYS A 764 -8.44 -23.20 4.73
N ARG A 765 -9.68 -22.72 4.59
CA ARG A 765 -10.06 -21.31 4.67
C ARG A 765 -11.18 -21.12 5.68
N ILE A 766 -11.03 -20.09 6.50
CA ILE A 766 -12.09 -19.52 7.33
C ILE A 766 -12.48 -18.19 6.69
N VAL A 767 -13.72 -18.10 6.22
CA VAL A 767 -14.27 -16.95 5.50
C VAL A 767 -15.45 -16.41 6.29
N ILE A 768 -15.36 -15.17 6.77
CA ILE A 768 -16.36 -14.61 7.68
C ILE A 768 -17.09 -13.46 6.99
N ASN A 769 -18.29 -13.72 6.47
CA ASN A 769 -19.26 -12.69 6.09
C ASN A 769 -20.17 -12.31 7.25
N TYR A 770 -20.55 -11.04 7.35
CA TYR A 770 -21.36 -10.54 8.45
C TYR A 770 -22.75 -11.18 8.48
N LEU A 771 -23.46 -11.21 7.34
CA LEU A 771 -24.83 -11.72 7.27
C LEU A 771 -24.93 -13.22 7.53
N ASP A 772 -23.94 -13.99 7.07
CA ASP A 772 -23.96 -15.45 7.17
C ASP A 772 -23.50 -15.94 8.55
N HIS A 773 -22.57 -15.23 9.18
CA HIS A 773 -21.87 -15.75 10.36
C HIS A 773 -22.06 -14.91 11.62
N ILE A 774 -22.16 -13.58 11.52
CA ILE A 774 -22.24 -12.69 12.69
C ILE A 774 -23.70 -12.35 13.03
N GLN A 775 -24.50 -11.92 12.04
CA GLN A 775 -25.91 -11.59 12.25
C GLN A 775 -26.70 -12.74 12.93
N PRO A 776 -26.53 -14.02 12.56
CA PRO A 776 -27.27 -15.11 13.18
C PRO A 776 -26.97 -15.30 14.68
N ILE A 777 -25.81 -14.85 15.17
CA ILE A 777 -25.46 -14.91 16.60
C ILE A 777 -26.43 -14.05 17.42
N TRP A 778 -26.88 -12.91 16.87
CA TRP A 778 -27.80 -11.99 17.53
C TRP A 778 -29.24 -12.51 17.58
N GLU A 779 -29.64 -13.27 16.56
CA GLU A 779 -31.00 -13.77 16.39
C GLU A 779 -31.23 -15.17 16.96
N LEU A 780 -30.15 -15.88 17.26
CA LEU A 780 -30.20 -17.22 17.81
C LEU A 780 -30.98 -17.24 19.14
N ALA A 781 -32.06 -18.02 19.19
CA ALA A 781 -32.91 -18.13 20.37
C ALA A 781 -32.13 -18.64 21.61
N ARG A 782 -32.18 -17.88 22.71
CA ARG A 782 -31.48 -18.21 23.98
C ARG A 782 -32.46 -18.30 25.14
N VAL A 783 -33.46 -19.16 25.01
CA VAL A 783 -34.48 -19.35 26.05
C VAL A 783 -34.01 -20.31 27.13
N VAL A 784 -34.09 -19.88 28.38
CA VAL A 784 -33.93 -20.74 29.56
C VAL A 784 -35.30 -21.28 29.92
N THR A 785 -35.51 -22.59 29.84
CA THR A 785 -36.80 -23.23 30.16
C THR A 785 -36.79 -23.91 31.52
N ASP A 786 -37.98 -24.15 32.10
CA ASP A 786 -38.10 -24.92 33.34
C ASP A 786 -37.59 -26.37 33.11
N PRO A 787 -36.66 -26.88 33.95
CA PRO A 787 -36.15 -28.24 33.83
C PRO A 787 -37.22 -29.34 33.89
N ASN A 788 -38.39 -29.04 34.45
CA ASN A 788 -39.52 -29.96 34.62
C ASN A 788 -40.62 -29.78 33.56
N ASP A 789 -40.61 -28.68 32.81
CA ASP A 789 -41.53 -28.42 31.70
C ASP A 789 -40.91 -27.45 30.69
N THR A 790 -40.44 -27.97 29.56
CA THR A 790 -39.80 -27.19 28.50
C THR A 790 -40.73 -26.19 27.81
N ASN A 791 -42.03 -26.20 28.10
CA ASN A 791 -42.98 -25.18 27.61
C ASN A 791 -43.00 -23.92 28.47
N ILE A 792 -42.38 -23.95 29.66
CA ILE A 792 -42.29 -22.79 30.55
C ILE A 792 -40.95 -22.10 30.31
N ILE A 793 -40.96 -20.90 29.73
CA ILE A 793 -39.78 -20.05 29.57
C ILE A 793 -39.56 -19.29 30.88
N LEU A 794 -38.40 -19.51 31.51
CA LEU A 794 -37.94 -18.83 32.72
C LEU A 794 -37.20 -17.53 32.40
N ALA A 795 -36.46 -17.50 31.30
CA ALA A 795 -35.79 -16.31 30.77
C ALA A 795 -35.64 -16.41 29.25
N ASP A 796 -35.63 -15.26 28.57
CA ASP A 796 -35.35 -15.15 27.14
C ASP A 796 -34.13 -14.24 26.97
N ASN A 797 -32.97 -14.85 26.77
CA ASN A 797 -31.68 -14.17 26.66
C ASN A 797 -31.31 -13.92 25.18
N THR A 798 -32.25 -14.07 24.25
CA THR A 798 -32.03 -13.80 22.82
C THR A 798 -31.65 -12.33 22.66
N CYS A 799 -30.57 -12.01 21.95
CA CYS A 799 -30.06 -10.62 21.93
C CYS A 799 -31.12 -9.65 21.39
N THR A 800 -31.78 -10.00 20.29
CA THR A 800 -32.89 -9.22 19.70
C THR A 800 -34.15 -9.16 20.56
N SER A 801 -34.27 -9.96 21.63
CA SER A 801 -35.38 -9.82 22.58
C SER A 801 -35.29 -8.57 23.45
N CYS A 802 -34.08 -8.01 23.58
CA CYS A 802 -33.79 -6.77 24.29
C CYS A 802 -33.26 -5.69 23.35
N HIS A 803 -32.49 -6.06 22.32
CA HIS A 803 -31.84 -5.18 21.36
C HIS A 803 -32.61 -5.10 20.03
N ALA A 804 -33.89 -4.75 20.08
CA ALA A 804 -34.74 -4.54 18.90
C ALA A 804 -35.66 -3.34 19.10
N ARG A 805 -36.13 -2.74 18.00
CA ARG A 805 -37.14 -1.65 18.03
C ARG A 805 -38.55 -2.17 18.23
N GLN A 806 -38.77 -3.45 17.98
CA GLN A 806 -40.08 -4.08 18.11
C GLN A 806 -39.93 -5.53 18.56
N LYS A 807 -40.82 -5.97 19.46
CA LYS A 807 -40.97 -7.38 19.86
C LYS A 807 -42.44 -7.75 19.78
N ASP A 808 -42.77 -8.82 19.07
CA ASP A 808 -44.14 -9.34 18.91
C ASP A 808 -45.19 -8.27 18.48
N GLY A 809 -44.78 -7.33 17.62
CA GLY A 809 -45.65 -6.24 17.17
C GLY A 809 -45.69 -5.02 18.10
N VAL A 810 -45.02 -5.06 19.25
CA VAL A 810 -44.96 -3.97 20.23
C VAL A 810 -43.65 -3.22 20.11
N PHE A 811 -43.70 -1.90 19.91
CA PHE A 811 -42.51 -1.07 19.87
C PHE A 811 -41.86 -1.00 21.26
N MET A 812 -40.55 -1.15 21.29
CA MET A 812 -39.75 -1.04 22.50
C MET A 812 -38.49 -0.25 22.22
N ILE A 813 -37.93 0.32 23.28
CA ILE A 813 -36.62 0.98 23.22
C ILE A 813 -35.57 -0.14 23.29
N PRO A 814 -34.66 -0.24 22.30
CA PRO A 814 -33.58 -1.20 22.37
C PRO A 814 -32.75 -1.02 23.65
N ALA A 815 -32.41 -2.12 24.31
CA ALA A 815 -31.68 -2.13 25.57
C ALA A 815 -30.28 -1.52 25.41
N GLY A 816 -29.80 -0.92 26.51
CA GLY A 816 -28.58 -0.12 26.49
C GLY A 816 -28.44 0.75 27.73
N THR A 817 -27.22 0.96 28.23
CA THR A 817 -26.99 1.97 29.27
C THR A 817 -27.09 3.35 28.61
N PRO A 818 -28.01 4.25 29.02
CA PRO A 818 -28.12 5.56 28.38
C PRO A 818 -26.75 6.25 28.30
N PRO A 819 -26.36 6.72 27.10
CA PRO A 819 -27.18 6.93 25.90
C PRO A 819 -27.19 5.79 24.83
N ARG A 820 -26.82 4.55 25.16
CA ARG A 820 -26.42 3.50 24.19
C ARG A 820 -27.52 2.52 23.75
N GLN A 821 -28.58 2.97 23.08
CA GLN A 821 -29.65 2.07 22.62
C GLN A 821 -29.19 1.22 21.41
N LEU A 822 -28.83 -0.03 21.62
CA LEU A 822 -28.26 -0.88 20.56
C LEU A 822 -29.36 -1.72 19.89
N ASN A 823 -29.57 -1.55 18.58
CA ASN A 823 -30.45 -2.40 17.76
C ASN A 823 -29.61 -3.47 17.03
N LEU A 824 -29.91 -4.75 17.23
CA LEU A 824 -29.20 -5.89 16.66
C LEU A 824 -30.05 -6.69 15.66
N THR A 825 -31.19 -6.14 15.21
CA THR A 825 -32.04 -6.78 14.19
C THR A 825 -31.40 -6.76 12.80
N SER A 826 -31.78 -7.71 11.95
CA SER A 826 -31.44 -7.72 10.52
C SER A 826 -32.30 -6.77 9.68
N GLU A 827 -33.01 -5.81 10.29
CA GLU A 827 -33.86 -4.87 9.57
C GLU A 827 -32.99 -3.92 8.73
N GLN A 828 -33.36 -3.69 7.47
CA GLN A 828 -32.73 -2.63 6.68
C GLN A 828 -33.19 -1.26 7.20
N ILE A 829 -32.29 -0.28 7.18
CA ILE A 829 -32.61 1.10 7.57
C ILE A 829 -33.17 1.83 6.34
N GLU A 830 -34.38 2.41 6.45
CA GLU A 830 -34.95 3.25 5.39
C GLU A 830 -34.00 4.42 5.06
N GLY A 831 -33.50 4.45 3.81
CA GLY A 831 -32.60 5.51 3.31
C GLY A 831 -31.10 5.15 3.34
N GLU A 832 -30.71 4.07 4.03
CA GLU A 832 -29.36 3.51 4.06
C GLU A 832 -29.44 2.00 3.76
N ASN A 833 -29.75 1.66 2.49
CA ASN A 833 -30.21 0.32 2.10
C ASN A 833 -29.12 -0.76 2.01
N TYR A 834 -27.85 -0.43 2.25
CA TYR A 834 -26.72 -1.34 2.00
C TYR A 834 -26.41 -2.27 3.18
N TYR A 835 -26.70 -1.83 4.41
CA TYR A 835 -26.39 -2.58 5.63
C TYR A 835 -27.65 -2.85 6.47
N VAL A 836 -27.63 -3.95 7.22
CA VAL A 836 -28.63 -4.20 8.26
C VAL A 836 -28.39 -3.32 9.49
N ALA A 837 -29.45 -3.05 10.25
CA ALA A 837 -29.42 -2.15 11.40
C ALA A 837 -28.36 -2.56 12.42
N SER A 838 -28.21 -3.85 12.71
CA SER A 838 -27.18 -4.36 13.61
C SER A 838 -25.77 -3.90 13.24
N TYR A 839 -25.38 -4.06 11.98
CA TYR A 839 -24.05 -3.72 11.48
C TYR A 839 -23.75 -2.23 11.69
N VAL A 840 -24.67 -1.37 11.25
CA VAL A 840 -24.55 0.08 11.39
C VAL A 840 -24.49 0.50 12.86
N ASN A 841 -25.38 -0.04 13.71
CA ASN A 841 -25.46 0.37 15.11
C ASN A 841 -24.24 -0.09 15.94
N LEU A 842 -23.57 -1.18 15.54
CA LEU A 842 -22.35 -1.64 16.20
C LEU A 842 -21.18 -0.67 16.01
N PHE A 843 -21.08 -0.01 14.84
CA PHE A 843 -19.92 0.82 14.47
C PHE A 843 -20.17 2.33 14.46
N ASN A 844 -21.36 2.79 14.11
CA ASN A 844 -21.59 4.23 13.89
C ASN A 844 -22.14 4.96 15.12
N GLY A 845 -22.52 4.21 16.17
CA GLY A 845 -23.39 4.75 17.21
C GLY A 845 -24.74 5.17 16.63
N VAL A 846 -25.76 5.32 17.48
CA VAL A 846 -27.11 5.62 16.98
C VAL A 846 -27.22 7.10 16.59
N LEU A 847 -27.80 7.38 15.41
CA LEU A 847 -28.51 8.64 15.14
C LEU A 847 -29.60 8.84 16.21
N ARG A 848 -29.92 10.07 16.61
CA ARG A 848 -30.85 10.28 17.75
C ARG A 848 -32.16 9.51 17.52
N GLN A 849 -32.59 8.69 18.48
CA GLN A 849 -33.88 8.00 18.38
C GLN A 849 -35.01 8.91 18.87
N GLU A 850 -36.06 9.01 18.04
CA GLU A 850 -37.30 9.71 18.33
C GLU A 850 -38.41 8.68 18.59
N LEU A 851 -39.05 8.79 19.76
CA LEU A 851 -40.21 7.95 20.09
C LEU A 851 -41.48 8.69 19.68
N LEU A 852 -42.31 8.05 18.86
CA LEU A 852 -43.69 8.47 18.65
C LEU A 852 -44.56 7.74 19.66
N VAL A 853 -45.25 8.47 20.52
CA VAL A 853 -46.21 7.92 21.48
C VAL A 853 -47.62 8.42 21.20
N ASP A 854 -48.62 7.55 21.38
CA ASP A 854 -50.03 7.91 21.26
C ASP A 854 -50.51 8.78 22.45
N SER A 855 -51.76 9.22 22.38
CA SER A 855 -52.42 9.99 23.44
C SER A 855 -52.53 9.26 24.79
N GLU A 856 -52.36 7.94 24.79
CA GLU A 856 -52.40 7.05 25.94
C GLU A 856 -51.00 6.77 26.52
N GLY A 857 -49.93 7.25 25.86
CA GLY A 857 -48.54 7.11 26.28
C GLY A 857 -47.85 5.82 25.82
N ASN A 858 -48.46 5.06 24.91
CA ASN A 858 -47.83 3.88 24.32
C ASN A 858 -46.92 4.28 23.16
N ILE A 859 -45.79 3.62 23.00
CA ILE A 859 -44.90 3.82 21.85
C ILE A 859 -45.57 3.21 20.61
N VAL A 860 -45.84 4.04 19.61
CA VAL A 860 -46.46 3.68 18.33
C VAL A 860 -45.48 3.66 17.17
N ALA A 861 -44.29 4.22 17.34
CA ALA A 861 -43.15 4.06 16.43
C ALA A 861 -41.85 4.55 17.10
N VAL A 862 -40.72 4.06 16.59
CA VAL A 862 -39.36 4.48 16.98
C VAL A 862 -38.60 4.82 15.69
N GLY A 863 -38.34 6.12 15.46
CA GLY A 863 -37.66 6.64 14.27
C GLY A 863 -36.25 7.17 14.57
N ASN A 864 -35.48 7.44 13.51
CA ASN A 864 -34.24 8.21 13.60
C ASN A 864 -34.56 9.70 13.36
N GLU A 865 -33.94 10.61 14.11
CA GLU A 865 -34.01 12.05 13.81
C GLU A 865 -33.29 12.31 12.48
N THR A 866 -34.03 12.69 11.44
CA THR A 866 -33.46 13.29 10.24
C THR A 866 -33.04 14.72 10.58
N GLU A 867 -31.76 15.06 10.40
CA GLU A 867 -31.33 16.47 10.40
C GLU A 867 -32.27 17.26 9.47
N PRO A 868 -32.81 18.42 9.88
CA PRO A 868 -33.59 19.25 8.97
C PRO A 868 -32.67 19.66 7.81
N GLU A 869 -33.13 19.45 6.58
CA GLU A 869 -32.46 19.95 5.37
C GLU A 869 -32.09 21.44 5.55
N GLU A 870 -30.91 21.78 5.03
CA GLU A 870 -30.32 23.11 4.95
C GLU A 870 -31.36 24.27 4.99
N SER A 871 -31.29 25.10 6.04
CA SER A 871 -31.65 26.54 6.09
C SER A 871 -32.50 26.95 7.31
N ALA A 872 -31.82 27.33 8.40
CA ALA A 872 -32.31 28.39 9.30
C ALA A 872 -31.20 28.87 10.25
N GLN A 873 -30.22 29.63 9.73
CA GLN A 873 -29.45 30.52 10.61
C GLN A 873 -30.31 31.74 10.92
N PHE A 874 -30.98 31.75 12.06
CA PHE A 874 -31.54 32.97 12.64
C PHE A 874 -31.12 33.10 14.10
N PHE A 875 -30.38 34.17 14.41
CA PHE A 875 -30.04 34.52 15.79
C PHE A 875 -31.04 35.56 16.29
N LEU A 876 -31.74 35.24 17.39
CA LEU A 876 -32.56 36.20 18.11
C LEU A 876 -31.75 36.82 19.25
N ILE A 877 -31.52 38.14 19.21
CA ILE A 877 -30.86 38.84 20.32
C ILE A 877 -31.80 39.91 20.84
N SER A 878 -32.32 39.70 22.05
CA SER A 878 -33.03 40.73 22.80
C SER A 878 -32.03 41.74 23.38
N GLN A 879 -32.36 43.03 23.40
CA GLN A 879 -31.66 44.00 24.25
C GLN A 879 -31.79 43.56 25.72
N LEU A 880 -30.76 42.88 26.23
CA LEU A 880 -30.75 42.35 27.58
C LEU A 880 -30.25 43.45 28.53
N MET A 881 -31.16 43.88 29.40
CA MET A 881 -30.88 44.82 30.48
C MET A 881 -30.78 44.03 31.78
N LEU A 882 -29.60 43.99 32.39
CA LEU A 882 -29.41 43.36 33.70
C LEU A 882 -29.23 44.46 34.76
N ASN A 883 -30.10 44.49 35.77
CA ASN A 883 -30.08 45.50 36.84
C ASN A 883 -30.08 46.97 36.35
N GLY A 884 -30.70 47.23 35.19
CA GLY A 884 -30.82 48.57 34.62
C GLY A 884 -29.65 49.03 33.75
N VAL A 885 -28.66 48.16 33.49
CA VAL A 885 -27.52 48.42 32.59
C VAL A 885 -27.61 47.50 31.38
N LEU A 886 -27.47 48.08 30.18
CA LEU A 886 -27.55 47.36 28.90
C LEU A 886 -26.32 46.49 28.72
N GLN A 887 -26.52 45.18 28.53
CA GLN A 887 -25.43 44.20 28.40
C GLN A 887 -25.06 43.94 26.93
N TYR A 888 -26.03 44.07 26.01
CA TYR A 888 -25.84 43.78 24.58
C TYR A 888 -26.50 44.86 23.72
N GLN A 889 -25.87 45.20 22.60
CA GLN A 889 -26.39 46.16 21.62
C GLN A 889 -26.26 45.60 20.21
N ALA A 890 -27.34 45.69 19.44
CA ALA A 890 -27.37 45.35 18.02
C ALA A 890 -27.02 46.58 17.17
N THR A 891 -26.16 46.39 16.18
CA THR A 891 -25.81 47.41 15.19
C THR A 891 -25.85 46.83 13.78
N ASP A 892 -26.11 47.68 12.79
CA ASP A 892 -25.97 47.29 11.39
C ASP A 892 -24.49 47.16 10.97
N SER A 893 -24.27 46.78 9.70
CA SER A 893 -22.94 46.65 9.09
C SER A 893 -22.14 47.96 9.05
N ASN A 894 -22.75 49.11 9.34
CA ASN A 894 -22.09 50.41 9.46
C ASN A 894 -21.87 50.84 10.91
N ASN A 895 -22.02 49.91 11.87
CA ASN A 895 -21.89 50.12 13.32
C ASN A 895 -22.91 51.11 13.90
N SER A 896 -24.02 51.37 13.20
CA SER A 896 -25.10 52.21 13.70
C SER A 896 -26.08 51.38 14.52
N VAL A 897 -26.49 51.87 15.68
CA VAL A 897 -27.39 51.16 16.58
C VAL A 897 -28.75 51.00 15.92
N VAL A 898 -29.19 49.75 15.75
CA VAL A 898 -30.50 49.44 15.18
C VAL A 898 -31.46 48.98 16.28
N PRO A 899 -32.76 49.36 16.20
CA PRO A 899 -33.76 48.86 17.13
C PRO A 899 -33.92 47.36 16.98
N VAL A 900 -33.92 46.62 18.09
CA VAL A 900 -34.34 45.22 18.17
C VAL A 900 -35.51 45.14 19.17
N PRO A 901 -36.42 44.15 19.06
CA PRO A 901 -37.59 44.07 19.93
C PRO A 901 -37.17 43.99 21.40
N LEU A 902 -37.68 44.92 22.20
CA LEU A 902 -37.47 44.94 23.64
C LEU A 902 -38.48 43.99 24.28
N THR A 903 -38.01 42.81 24.64
CA THR A 903 -38.70 41.78 25.45
C THR A 903 -39.79 40.97 24.75
N ASN A 904 -40.05 39.79 25.33
CA ASN A 904 -40.90 38.68 24.92
C ASN A 904 -42.42 38.97 24.80
N THR A 905 -42.82 40.22 24.60
CA THR A 905 -44.24 40.61 24.50
C THR A 905 -44.62 41.17 23.13
N ASP A 906 -43.79 41.01 22.10
CA ASP A 906 -44.20 41.22 20.71
C ASP A 906 -44.62 39.88 20.09
N PRO A 907 -45.92 39.59 19.96
CA PRO A 907 -46.40 38.31 19.44
C PRO A 907 -46.33 38.18 17.91
N GLU A 908 -46.00 39.24 17.16
CA GLU A 908 -46.00 39.20 15.68
C GLU A 908 -44.62 39.35 15.03
N PHE A 909 -43.52 39.30 15.79
CA PHE A 909 -42.16 39.32 15.25
C PHE A 909 -41.96 40.30 14.09
N THR A 910 -42.06 41.60 14.39
CA THR A 910 -41.93 42.62 13.33
C THR A 910 -40.47 42.68 12.85
N LEU A 911 -40.21 42.24 11.61
CA LEU A 911 -38.90 42.35 10.96
C LEU A 911 -38.49 43.82 10.83
N VAL A 912 -37.24 44.13 11.24
CA VAL A 912 -36.66 45.47 11.07
C VAL A 912 -36.07 45.55 9.67
N LEU A 913 -36.69 46.36 8.83
CA LEU A 913 -36.34 46.52 7.42
C LEU A 913 -35.66 47.88 7.20
N ASP A 914 -34.77 47.97 6.20
CA ASP A 914 -34.22 49.24 5.75
C ASP A 914 -35.25 50.06 4.95
N ASP A 915 -34.85 51.27 4.54
CA ASP A 915 -35.70 52.18 3.74
C ASP A 915 -36.10 51.59 2.36
N ALA A 916 -35.44 50.51 1.93
CA ALA A 916 -35.75 49.75 0.72
C ALA A 916 -36.56 48.46 1.00
N MET A 917 -37.02 48.25 2.24
CA MET A 917 -37.80 47.10 2.71
C MET A 917 -37.05 45.76 2.73
N ASN A 918 -35.71 45.77 2.76
CA ASN A 918 -34.93 44.55 2.95
C ASN A 918 -34.65 44.31 4.45
N PRO A 919 -34.60 43.05 4.92
CA PRO A 919 -34.21 42.74 6.29
C PRO A 919 -32.80 43.26 6.58
N ILE A 920 -32.62 44.02 7.67
CA ILE A 920 -31.30 44.53 8.04
C ILE A 920 -30.55 43.44 8.82
N PRO A 921 -29.43 42.91 8.30
CA PRO A 921 -28.56 42.04 9.09
C PRO A 921 -27.88 42.86 10.19
N PHE A 922 -27.84 42.31 11.40
CA PHE A 922 -27.25 42.98 12.56
C PHE A 922 -26.18 42.10 13.22
N GLU A 923 -25.19 42.75 13.80
CA GLU A 923 -24.22 42.15 14.71
C GLU A 923 -24.49 42.60 16.14
N ALA A 924 -24.25 41.71 17.11
CA ALA A 924 -24.41 42.03 18.52
C ALA A 924 -23.07 42.13 19.23
N TYR A 925 -22.91 43.20 19.99
CA TYR A 925 -21.71 43.45 20.78
C TYR A 925 -21.99 43.37 22.28
N VAL A 926 -21.02 42.81 23.00
CA VAL A 926 -20.99 42.81 24.47
C VAL A 926 -20.50 44.16 24.96
N LEU A 927 -21.24 44.75 25.90
CA LEU A 927 -20.90 46.01 26.54
C LEU A 927 -20.34 45.76 27.93
N ASP A 928 -19.38 46.56 28.35
CA ASP A 928 -18.90 46.57 29.73
C ASP A 928 -19.90 47.27 30.69
N SER A 929 -19.60 47.25 31.99
CA SER A 929 -20.45 47.87 33.03
C SER A 929 -20.67 49.39 32.87
N SER A 930 -19.94 50.05 31.98
CA SER A 930 -20.10 51.46 31.60
C SER A 930 -20.83 51.67 30.27
N GLY A 931 -21.20 50.61 29.57
CA GLY A 931 -21.92 50.65 28.29
C GLY A 931 -21.02 50.82 27.06
N GLN A 932 -19.72 50.53 27.17
CA GLN A 932 -18.76 50.64 26.06
C GLN A 932 -18.44 49.26 25.47
N ARG A 933 -18.26 49.18 24.13
CA ARG A 933 -18.00 47.92 23.40
C ARG A 933 -16.67 47.28 23.80
N ILE A 934 -16.71 45.97 24.06
CA ILE A 934 -15.52 45.13 24.25
C ILE A 934 -15.06 44.62 22.87
N LEU A 935 -13.79 44.83 22.50
CA LEU A 935 -13.30 44.65 21.13
C LEU A 935 -12.57 43.31 20.85
N ASP A 936 -12.39 42.44 21.83
CA ASP A 936 -11.72 41.15 21.62
C ASP A 936 -12.15 40.08 22.65
N PRO A 937 -12.98 39.09 22.27
CA PRO A 937 -13.28 37.94 23.10
C PRO A 937 -12.60 36.67 22.56
N SER A 938 -11.51 36.22 23.19
CA SER A 938 -10.94 34.88 22.98
C SER A 938 -9.98 34.49 24.12
N PRO A 939 -9.80 33.21 24.50
CA PRO A 939 -10.61 32.02 24.28
C PRO A 939 -10.90 31.34 25.65
N SER A 940 -11.93 31.77 26.36
CA SER A 940 -12.37 31.09 27.57
C SER A 940 -13.82 31.44 27.87
N GLY A 941 -14.73 30.63 27.36
CA GLY A 941 -16.11 30.57 27.86
C GLY A 941 -17.07 31.66 27.36
N ILE A 942 -17.27 31.78 26.04
CA ILE A 942 -18.51 32.37 25.54
C ILE A 942 -19.43 31.25 25.01
N GLN A 943 -20.62 31.26 25.60
CA GLN A 943 -21.77 30.39 25.39
C GLN A 943 -22.45 30.69 24.05
N TYR A 944 -22.75 29.66 23.27
CA TYR A 944 -23.81 29.73 22.27
C TYR A 944 -25.14 29.40 22.95
N VAL A 945 -26.10 30.32 22.93
CA VAL A 945 -27.47 30.07 23.42
C VAL A 945 -28.34 29.74 22.20
N TYR A 946 -28.73 28.47 22.07
CA TYR A 946 -29.81 28.07 21.17
C TYR A 946 -31.14 28.25 21.92
N LEU A 947 -32.07 28.98 21.33
CA LEU A 947 -33.44 29.16 21.81
C LEU A 947 -34.37 28.55 20.76
N GLU A 948 -35.00 27.44 21.10
CA GLU A 948 -35.97 26.78 20.23
C GLU A 948 -37.26 27.62 20.13
N VAL A 949 -37.77 27.72 18.91
CA VAL A 949 -38.81 28.64 18.46
C VAL A 949 -40.21 28.06 18.71
N GLN A 950 -41.12 28.87 19.27
CA GLN A 950 -42.57 28.61 19.15
C GLN A 950 -43.03 28.97 17.73
N LEU A 951 -43.18 27.98 16.85
CA LEU A 951 -43.84 28.16 15.55
C LEU A 951 -45.36 28.20 15.76
N ASN A 952 -45.96 29.37 15.53
CA ASN A 952 -47.42 29.56 15.49
C ASN A 952 -47.84 29.86 14.05
N ILE A 953 -48.50 28.90 13.37
CA ILE A 953 -49.26 29.19 12.16
C ILE A 953 -50.72 29.36 12.59
N SER A 954 -51.31 30.52 12.29
CA SER A 954 -52.75 30.80 12.53
C SER A 954 -53.25 30.70 13.98
N GLY A 955 -52.36 30.86 14.98
CA GLY A 955 -52.74 30.85 16.40
C GLY A 955 -52.85 29.45 17.04
N ILE A 956 -52.33 28.42 16.37
CA ILE A 956 -52.20 27.07 16.90
C ILE A 956 -50.71 26.80 17.19
N PRO A 957 -50.31 26.47 18.44
CA PRO A 957 -48.94 26.13 18.77
C PRO A 957 -48.61 24.74 18.22
N GLN A 958 -47.59 24.64 17.36
CA GLN A 958 -47.22 23.37 16.73
C GLN A 958 -46.21 22.55 17.56
N TYR A 959 -45.54 23.16 18.56
CA TYR A 959 -44.55 22.47 19.40
C TYR A 959 -44.56 23.00 20.86
N GLN A 960 -44.47 22.11 21.86
CA GLN A 960 -44.39 22.45 23.30
C GLN A 960 -43.54 21.42 24.05
N ALA A 961 -42.55 21.85 24.85
CA ALA A 961 -41.80 21.00 25.76
C ALA A 961 -42.38 21.06 27.20
N VAL A 962 -42.68 19.90 27.77
CA VAL A 962 -43.24 19.77 29.13
C VAL A 962 -42.49 18.73 29.95
N ASN A 963 -42.54 18.83 31.28
CA ASN A 963 -42.03 17.80 32.18
C ASN A 963 -43.02 16.62 32.30
N ALA A 964 -42.62 15.57 33.02
CA ALA A 964 -43.45 14.38 33.29
C ALA A 964 -44.81 14.66 33.98
N SER A 965 -45.06 15.90 34.43
CA SER A 965 -46.34 16.34 35.01
C SER A 965 -47.18 17.22 34.06
N SER A 966 -46.79 17.33 32.77
CA SER A 966 -47.43 18.19 31.75
C SER A 966 -47.36 19.69 32.04
N GLU A 967 -46.41 20.15 32.85
CA GLU A 967 -46.13 21.58 33.03
C GLU A 967 -45.08 22.06 32.03
N LEU A 968 -45.28 23.26 31.49
CA LEU A 968 -44.32 23.93 30.59
C LEU A 968 -42.98 24.13 31.31
N VAL A 969 -41.90 23.65 30.70
CA VAL A 969 -40.55 23.82 31.23
C VAL A 969 -39.80 24.84 30.37
N PHE A 970 -39.37 25.94 30.98
CA PHE A 970 -38.35 26.81 30.41
C PHE A 970 -36.99 26.35 30.93
N ALA A 971 -36.09 25.87 30.07
CA ALA A 971 -34.77 25.41 30.49
C ALA A 971 -33.68 26.45 30.18
N ALA A 972 -32.83 26.73 31.17
CA ALA A 972 -31.52 27.34 30.98
C ALA A 972 -30.46 26.23 31.08
N ILE A 973 -29.53 26.17 30.13
CA ILE A 973 -28.45 25.19 30.08
C ILE A 973 -27.27 25.71 30.92
N ASP A 974 -26.75 24.90 31.85
CA ASP A 974 -25.44 25.14 32.45
C ASP A 974 -24.36 24.69 31.44
N THR A 975 -23.52 25.62 31.03
CA THR A 975 -22.60 25.48 29.90
C THR A 975 -21.15 25.26 30.34
N ALA A 976 -20.92 25.00 31.64
CA ALA A 976 -19.59 24.71 32.18
C ALA A 976 -19.26 23.19 32.25
N ASP A 977 -20.16 22.31 31.80
CA ASP A 977 -19.96 20.86 31.80
C ASP A 977 -19.68 20.31 30.38
N PRO A 978 -18.48 19.78 30.09
CA PRO A 978 -18.16 19.22 28.78
C PRO A 978 -18.91 17.92 28.44
N ASN A 979 -19.68 17.34 29.38
CA ASN A 979 -20.44 16.10 29.17
C ASN A 979 -21.97 16.27 29.04
N LEU A 980 -22.50 17.51 29.00
CA LEU A 980 -23.96 17.79 28.87
C LEU A 980 -24.83 16.84 29.72
N THR A 981 -24.66 16.87 31.05
CA THR A 981 -25.43 16.00 31.94
C THR A 981 -26.94 16.35 31.91
N LEU A 982 -27.79 15.35 31.65
CA LEU A 982 -29.27 15.46 31.71
C LEU A 982 -29.77 16.13 33.00
N ILE A 983 -30.79 16.97 32.91
CA ILE A 983 -31.54 17.42 34.10
C ILE A 983 -32.11 16.17 34.77
N ARG A 984 -31.74 15.96 36.03
CA ARG A 984 -32.25 14.86 36.84
C ARG A 984 -33.37 15.34 37.75
N ASP A 985 -34.36 14.48 37.99
CA ASP A 985 -35.34 14.71 39.05
C ASP A 985 -34.68 14.61 40.44
N ILE A 986 -35.48 14.82 41.50
CA ILE A 986 -35.01 14.78 42.90
C ILE A 986 -34.42 13.41 43.30
N ASP A 987 -34.70 12.36 42.53
CA ASP A 987 -34.25 10.98 42.72
C ASP A 987 -33.14 10.56 41.75
N SER A 988 -32.55 11.53 41.02
CA SER A 988 -31.41 11.35 40.09
C SER A 988 -31.73 10.63 38.76
N ASN A 989 -33.00 10.56 38.33
CA ASN A 989 -33.38 10.00 37.04
C ASN A 989 -33.33 11.07 35.92
N PRO A 990 -32.88 10.74 34.69
CA PRO A 990 -32.93 11.68 33.57
C PRO A 990 -34.37 12.08 33.21
N VAL A 991 -34.63 13.37 32.96
CA VAL A 991 -35.96 13.86 32.54
C VAL A 991 -36.01 13.95 31.00
N PRO A 992 -36.74 13.06 30.29
CA PRO A 992 -36.99 13.20 28.86
C PRO A 992 -37.91 14.42 28.58
N TYR A 993 -37.73 15.09 27.43
CA TYR A 993 -38.66 16.13 26.96
C TYR A 993 -39.58 15.58 25.87
N THR A 994 -40.84 15.98 25.92
CA THR A 994 -41.89 15.54 25.00
C THR A 994 -42.33 16.72 24.12
N ILE A 995 -42.24 16.57 22.81
CA ILE A 995 -42.78 17.48 21.80
C ILE A 995 -44.19 17.02 21.43
N PHE A 996 -45.19 17.90 21.46
CA PHE A 996 -46.57 17.59 21.06
C PHE A 996 -46.87 18.09 19.65
N ASP A 997 -47.45 17.23 18.82
CA ASP A 997 -48.08 17.61 17.55
C ASP A 997 -49.60 17.81 17.75
N PHE A 998 -50.13 18.93 17.25
CA PHE A 998 -51.52 19.35 17.43
C PHE A 998 -52.21 19.47 16.07
N ASP A 999 -53.37 18.84 15.93
CA ASP A 999 -54.20 19.03 14.73
C ASP A 999 -54.82 20.43 14.63
N ASP A 1000 -55.45 20.71 13.47
CA ASP A 1000 -56.18 21.95 13.20
C ASP A 1000 -57.31 22.25 14.21
N GLN A 1001 -57.66 21.31 15.09
CA GLN A 1001 -58.65 21.45 16.16
C GLN A 1001 -58.04 21.51 17.57
N ASN A 1002 -56.72 21.66 17.69
CA ASN A 1002 -55.97 21.76 18.94
C ASN A 1002 -56.07 20.49 19.81
N GLN A 1003 -56.26 19.31 19.19
CA GLN A 1003 -56.17 18.03 19.87
C GLN A 1003 -54.76 17.44 19.72
N LYS A 1004 -54.21 16.94 20.84
CA LYS A 1004 -52.91 16.26 20.86
C LYS A 1004 -53.01 14.95 20.07
N GLN A 1005 -52.25 14.83 18.99
CA GLN A 1005 -52.31 13.66 18.11
C GLN A 1005 -51.17 12.68 18.40
N ILE A 1006 -49.93 13.19 18.51
CA ILE A 1006 -48.71 12.37 18.65
C ILE A 1006 -47.72 13.11 19.53
N ASN A 1007 -47.07 12.41 20.48
CA ASN A 1007 -45.95 12.98 21.21
C ASN A 1007 -44.62 12.41 20.69
N ARG A 1008 -43.67 13.28 20.38
CA ARG A 1008 -42.30 12.96 19.97
C ARG A 1008 -41.39 13.11 21.19
N ILE A 1009 -40.72 12.04 21.62
CA ILE A 1009 -39.78 12.08 22.74
C ILE A 1009 -38.38 11.86 22.20
N ALA A 1010 -37.54 12.87 22.32
CA ALA A 1010 -36.12 12.75 22.00
C ALA A 1010 -35.37 12.11 23.18
N THR A 1011 -34.56 11.10 22.88
CA THR A 1011 -33.91 10.26 23.90
C THR A 1011 -32.56 10.82 24.40
N GLY A 1012 -32.00 11.83 23.74
CA GLY A 1012 -30.80 12.58 24.16
C GLY A 1012 -29.46 11.87 23.92
N ASN A 1013 -28.52 12.63 23.33
CA ASN A 1013 -27.08 12.41 23.10
C ASN A 1013 -26.60 11.31 22.14
N ARG A 1014 -25.49 11.61 21.43
CA ARG A 1014 -24.74 10.71 20.53
C ARG A 1014 -24.10 9.58 21.33
N SER A 1015 -24.25 8.33 20.89
CA SER A 1015 -23.53 7.18 21.45
C SER A 1015 -22.18 7.00 20.75
N PRO A 1016 -21.07 6.71 21.46
CA PRO A 1016 -19.89 6.16 20.81
C PRO A 1016 -20.19 4.74 20.29
N SER A 1017 -19.40 4.29 19.31
CA SER A 1017 -19.43 2.93 18.78
C SER A 1017 -19.19 1.88 19.87
N VAL A 1018 -19.79 0.69 19.73
CA VAL A 1018 -19.59 -0.43 20.67
C VAL A 1018 -18.56 -1.43 20.18
N LEU A 1019 -18.34 -1.48 18.87
CA LEU A 1019 -17.27 -2.22 18.21
C LEU A 1019 -16.36 -1.28 17.41
N SER A 1020 -15.17 -1.76 17.08
CA SER A 1020 -14.20 -1.06 16.26
C SER A 1020 -13.59 -1.99 15.21
N PRO A 1021 -13.53 -1.59 13.92
CA PRO A 1021 -12.85 -2.36 12.86
C PRO A 1021 -11.32 -2.41 13.06
N ALA A 1022 -10.78 -1.66 14.04
CA ALA A 1022 -9.38 -1.76 14.41
C ALA A 1022 -9.05 -3.12 15.05
N GLY A 1023 -10.03 -3.80 15.68
CA GLY A 1023 -9.86 -5.14 16.23
C GLY A 1023 -10.68 -5.41 17.49
N ALA A 1024 -10.62 -6.66 17.95
CA ALA A 1024 -11.36 -7.16 19.10
C ALA A 1024 -10.93 -6.49 20.41
N THR A 1025 -9.62 -6.26 20.59
CA THR A 1025 -9.04 -5.56 21.74
C THR A 1025 -9.50 -4.10 21.82
N ALA A 1026 -9.70 -3.45 20.66
CA ALA A 1026 -10.29 -2.12 20.60
C ALA A 1026 -11.80 -2.09 20.90
N SER A 1027 -12.40 -3.26 21.18
CA SER A 1027 -13.82 -3.47 21.42
C SER A 1027 -14.10 -4.05 22.81
N ASP A 1028 -13.20 -3.87 23.79
CA ASP A 1028 -13.33 -4.48 25.13
C ASP A 1028 -14.63 -4.11 25.86
N GLN A 1029 -15.19 -2.92 25.62
CA GLN A 1029 -16.49 -2.55 26.19
C GLN A 1029 -17.61 -3.53 25.81
N PHE A 1030 -17.53 -4.14 24.62
CA PHE A 1030 -18.44 -5.19 24.19
C PHE A 1030 -18.07 -6.54 24.82
N PHE A 1031 -16.80 -6.92 24.83
CA PHE A 1031 -16.40 -8.23 25.38
C PHE A 1031 -16.59 -8.32 26.91
N ASP A 1032 -16.35 -7.24 27.64
CA ASP A 1032 -16.43 -7.17 29.10
C ASP A 1032 -17.82 -7.51 29.66
N VAL A 1033 -18.90 -7.28 28.89
CA VAL A 1033 -20.25 -7.62 29.39
C VAL A 1033 -20.50 -9.13 29.42
N PHE A 1034 -19.73 -9.92 28.68
CA PHE A 1034 -19.82 -11.39 28.63
C PHE A 1034 -18.85 -12.09 29.59
N GLU A 1035 -17.88 -11.34 30.15
CA GLU A 1035 -16.95 -11.84 31.15
C GLU A 1035 -17.64 -12.20 32.47
N ALA A 1036 -16.94 -12.92 33.34
CA ALA A 1036 -17.46 -13.30 34.65
C ALA A 1036 -17.85 -12.06 35.48
N GLY A 1037 -19.09 -12.01 35.97
CA GLY A 1037 -19.67 -10.86 36.67
C GLY A 1037 -20.27 -9.78 35.74
N GLY A 1038 -20.16 -9.95 34.42
CA GLY A 1038 -20.78 -9.09 33.41
C GLY A 1038 -22.31 -9.29 33.32
N THR A 1039 -23.01 -8.33 32.71
CA THR A 1039 -24.48 -8.37 32.59
C THR A 1039 -24.99 -9.45 31.63
N HIS A 1040 -24.13 -9.95 30.75
CA HIS A 1040 -24.42 -10.99 29.75
C HIS A 1040 -23.56 -12.24 29.96
N GLU A 1041 -23.02 -12.45 31.17
CA GLU A 1041 -22.23 -13.64 31.51
C GLU A 1041 -22.97 -14.92 31.06
N GLY A 1042 -22.31 -15.74 30.24
CA GLY A 1042 -22.83 -17.01 29.74
C GLY A 1042 -23.87 -16.92 28.61
N TYR A 1043 -24.13 -15.73 28.06
CA TYR A 1043 -25.06 -15.57 26.93
C TYR A 1043 -24.43 -16.07 25.62
N LEU A 1044 -23.16 -15.71 25.40
CA LEU A 1044 -22.33 -16.21 24.30
C LEU A 1044 -21.30 -17.22 24.84
N ASN A 1045 -21.00 -18.25 24.04
CA ASN A 1045 -19.93 -19.20 24.35
C ASN A 1045 -18.58 -18.75 23.76
N GLY A 1046 -17.51 -19.46 24.08
CA GLY A 1046 -16.16 -19.13 23.61
C GLY A 1046 -16.02 -19.14 22.08
N ALA A 1047 -16.73 -20.04 21.38
CA ALA A 1047 -16.70 -20.12 19.93
C ALA A 1047 -17.37 -18.91 19.25
N GLU A 1048 -18.50 -18.43 19.78
CA GLU A 1048 -19.20 -17.23 19.29
C GLU A 1048 -18.37 -15.97 19.57
N LEU A 1049 -17.76 -15.85 20.77
CA LEU A 1049 -16.89 -14.73 21.11
C LEU A 1049 -15.62 -14.72 20.24
N LYS A 1050 -15.02 -15.89 19.97
CA LYS A 1050 -13.93 -16.06 19.02
C LYS A 1050 -14.34 -15.56 17.63
N LEU A 1051 -15.48 -16.01 17.11
CA LEU A 1051 -15.95 -15.62 15.78
C LEU A 1051 -16.10 -14.10 15.61
N ILE A 1052 -16.65 -13.43 16.63
CA ILE A 1052 -16.75 -11.96 16.63
C ILE A 1052 -15.36 -11.32 16.69
N ALA A 1053 -14.45 -11.84 17.52
CA ALA A 1053 -13.09 -11.31 17.63
C ALA A 1053 -12.29 -11.46 16.32
N GLU A 1054 -12.41 -12.61 15.67
CA GLU A 1054 -11.79 -12.89 14.37
C GLU A 1054 -12.23 -11.89 13.31
N TRP A 1055 -13.54 -11.72 13.17
CA TRP A 1055 -14.16 -10.79 12.24
C TRP A 1055 -13.67 -9.36 12.46
N LEU A 1056 -13.65 -8.89 13.71
CA LEU A 1056 -13.15 -7.54 14.04
C LEU A 1056 -11.66 -7.38 13.71
N ASP A 1057 -10.83 -8.37 14.05
CA ASP A 1057 -9.39 -8.29 13.87
C ASP A 1057 -8.96 -8.21 12.40
N ILE A 1058 -9.72 -8.86 11.49
CA ILE A 1058 -9.47 -8.81 10.04
C ILE A 1058 -10.11 -7.61 9.34
N GLY A 1059 -10.78 -6.72 10.08
CA GLY A 1059 -11.31 -5.44 9.55
C GLY A 1059 -12.83 -5.31 9.56
N ALA A 1060 -13.55 -6.27 10.17
CA ALA A 1060 -15.01 -6.24 10.30
C ALA A 1060 -15.76 -6.12 8.95
N GLN A 1061 -15.21 -6.71 7.90
CA GLN A 1061 -15.75 -6.68 6.55
C GLN A 1061 -17.21 -7.16 6.51
N TYR A 1062 -18.02 -6.60 5.62
CA TYR A 1062 -19.40 -7.06 5.43
C TYR A 1062 -19.41 -8.40 4.66
N TYR A 1063 -18.57 -8.49 3.61
CA TYR A 1063 -18.22 -9.72 2.92
C TYR A 1063 -16.69 -9.89 2.87
N ASN A 1064 -16.20 -11.12 3.05
CA ASN A 1064 -14.81 -11.49 2.76
C ASN A 1064 -14.70 -12.35 1.48
N ASN A 1065 -15.82 -12.56 0.80
CA ASN A 1065 -15.89 -13.25 -0.48
C ASN A 1065 -16.68 -12.38 -1.48
N GLN A 1066 -15.97 -11.80 -2.44
CA GLN A 1066 -16.55 -10.96 -3.48
C GLN A 1066 -17.66 -11.67 -4.30
N PHE A 1067 -17.60 -12.99 -4.44
CA PHE A 1067 -18.63 -13.75 -5.19
C PHE A 1067 -19.92 -13.99 -4.41
N GLU A 1068 -19.96 -13.62 -3.13
CA GLU A 1068 -21.15 -13.65 -2.28
C GLU A 1068 -21.71 -12.24 -2.04
N ALA A 1069 -20.96 -11.19 -2.42
CA ALA A 1069 -21.44 -9.83 -2.38
C ALA A 1069 -22.53 -9.62 -3.47
N PRO A 1070 -23.59 -8.86 -3.16
CA PRO A 1070 -24.55 -8.47 -4.18
C PRO A 1070 -23.91 -7.46 -5.15
N PRO A 1071 -24.29 -7.49 -6.45
CA PRO A 1071 -23.88 -6.50 -7.42
C PRO A 1071 -24.55 -5.15 -7.18
#